data_AF-S6TF40-F1
#
_entry.id   AF-S6TF40-F1
#
_cell.length_a   1.000
_cell.length_b   1.000
_cell.length_c   1.000
_cell.angle_alpha   90.00
_cell.angle_beta   90.00
_cell.angle_gamma   90.00
#
_symmetry.space_group_name_H-M   'P 1'
#
loop_
_entity.id
_entity.type
_entity.pdbx_description
1 polymer ?
#
loop_
_entity_poly.entity_id
_entity_poly.type
_entity_poly.pdbx_seq_one_letter_code
_entity_poly.pdbx_strand_id
1 'polypeptide(L)'
;MSNSMRDILDKLAAGAGTQGWGAIAAISRSDLNQQLQRQYVERYQRLAFMPLFTGEARGEDLSVDTLGLEGVELGVPTLSFSSAARAVVTMNIVAGRYNSVHQSLSSASTVSGTFKITESMGFRLTMTVQLATDDTGQVTLNLAEGSAFTCNLAGLDEARNVRLAQFFADMFKQIPLHRSVFSLVQVDLEQYQAQPPASFRVFPMVAPGAVDAGAENFGDGALLLFMRLHGSLDEGQFPPAESLPYPIPDKHGTHDPDYGSTLILSREGMADVDPERLPVLDSLHFTGGDTFAVLERDRHEDLLVFSILRAAQASVVPAFTTIKAGQTQRFSVHNEQGQIIAATKWTAVSLQSHTDAGHGSISNDGVYTAPDPETIGHDSLRVVITATYNESGVTRTASALLSVVFESMELAPRVTVVAGGDFLQPVSLNVSTLDARPVRWALRGTEYGQLSQNGHAGLFVADARSGKKALVAQQIEAHGSEIGVATVLIANGQQMLRIEPAFVPRARKSQAVQLNEDSTLLPGLLRRWKVIGGEGTVDQQGRFMPPDRSVVASSVVSCEVVNNSVVLASGYSVIELSQVYDEPGWEELSMFTVTLPGSADNQRSGNLYPNGYQQVRLQIKTPAIAVDGNDYTLSVTERASMRLVDNDTRQNLESVNPSIEGIAEEDDQAWRVSLQRNRFELAGAALDPAESGLNAPVTVTQNFYLHSRENAGLVGTFYATFQKDSGRWWTSLELEDINSKVFITPLRLPRFDTANYTFVPTRTLGGGGD
;
A
#
# COMPACT_ATOMS: atom_id res chain seq x y z
N MET A 1 22.27 21.46 -16.62
CA MET A 1 23.72 21.19 -16.68
C MET A 1 23.87 19.69 -16.78
N SER A 2 24.70 19.16 -17.69
CA SER A 2 24.94 17.72 -17.81
C SER A 2 25.96 17.30 -16.73
N ASN A 3 25.71 16.18 -16.05
CA ASN A 3 26.58 15.59 -15.04
C ASN A 3 27.33 14.39 -15.65
N SER A 4 28.27 14.67 -16.56
CA SER A 4 29.00 13.59 -17.23
C SER A 4 29.99 12.89 -16.30
N MET A 5 30.34 11.63 -16.60
CA MET A 5 31.35 10.89 -15.85
C MET A 5 32.68 11.64 -15.79
N ARG A 6 33.10 12.26 -16.90
CA ARG A 6 34.33 13.05 -16.96
C ARG A 6 34.28 14.25 -16.02
N ASP A 7 33.14 14.95 -15.97
CA ASP A 7 32.98 16.10 -15.05
C ASP A 7 33.02 15.66 -13.58
N ILE A 8 32.50 14.47 -13.26
CA ILE A 8 32.59 13.89 -11.91
C ILE A 8 34.04 13.58 -11.56
N LEU A 9 34.77 12.92 -12.46
CA LEU A 9 36.19 12.60 -12.26
C LEU A 9 37.05 13.86 -12.07
N ASP A 10 36.87 14.87 -12.91
CA ASP A 10 37.63 16.12 -12.82
C ASP A 10 37.34 16.87 -11.49
N LYS A 11 36.09 16.85 -11.01
CA LYS A 11 35.71 17.47 -9.73
C LYS A 11 36.23 16.70 -8.53
N LEU A 12 36.19 15.37 -8.56
CA LEU A 12 36.68 14.53 -7.46
C LEU A 12 38.21 14.52 -7.39
N ALA A 13 38.91 14.60 -8.53
CA ALA A 13 40.37 14.70 -8.58
C ALA A 13 40.90 16.05 -8.03
N ALA A 14 40.08 17.10 -8.03
CA ALA A 14 40.45 18.43 -7.54
C ALA A 14 40.33 18.59 -6.00
N GLY A 15 39.86 17.57 -5.27
CA GLY A 15 39.68 17.59 -3.81
C GLY A 15 39.87 16.20 -3.17
N ALA A 16 39.64 16.08 -1.86
CA ALA A 16 39.60 14.78 -1.19
C ALA A 16 38.25 14.11 -1.52
N GLY A 17 38.21 13.22 -2.51
CA GLY A 17 36.99 12.62 -3.05
C GLY A 17 36.12 11.94 -2.00
N THR A 18 36.74 11.28 -1.02
CA THR A 18 36.02 10.67 0.12
C THR A 18 35.79 11.59 1.33
N GLN A 19 36.29 12.83 1.30
CA GLN A 19 36.20 13.80 2.41
C GLN A 19 36.62 13.23 3.79
N GLY A 20 37.65 12.37 3.80
CA GLY A 20 38.18 11.73 5.01
C GLY A 20 37.46 10.44 5.40
N TRP A 21 36.41 10.03 4.69
CA TRP A 21 35.78 8.72 4.87
C TRP A 21 36.61 7.62 4.19
N GLY A 22 36.49 6.39 4.70
CA GLY A 22 37.16 5.23 4.09
C GLY A 22 36.52 4.84 2.75
N ALA A 23 35.19 4.97 2.65
CA ALA A 23 34.44 4.80 1.41
C ALA A 23 33.15 5.64 1.40
N ILE A 24 32.67 6.01 0.21
CA ILE A 24 31.35 6.57 -0.03
C ILE A 24 30.65 5.74 -1.11
N ALA A 25 29.50 5.14 -0.79
CA ALA A 25 28.65 4.50 -1.79
C ALA A 25 27.43 5.38 -2.08
N ALA A 26 27.03 5.49 -3.35
CA ALA A 26 25.84 6.20 -3.78
C ALA A 26 24.92 5.23 -4.53
N ILE A 27 23.65 5.20 -4.14
CA ILE A 27 22.62 4.35 -4.73
C ILE A 27 21.52 5.25 -5.28
N SER A 28 21.25 5.16 -6.58
CA SER A 28 20.27 6.00 -7.26
C SER A 28 18.85 5.78 -6.74
N ARG A 29 18.02 6.82 -6.86
CA ARG A 29 16.58 6.75 -6.63
C ARG A 29 15.91 5.62 -7.44
N SER A 30 16.33 5.42 -8.69
CA SER A 30 15.78 4.37 -9.56
C SER A 30 16.05 2.98 -9.01
N ASP A 31 17.28 2.69 -8.58
CA ASP A 31 17.65 1.38 -8.02
C ASP A 31 16.89 1.14 -6.70
N LEU A 32 16.82 2.15 -5.83
CA LEU A 32 16.03 2.07 -4.59
C LEU A 32 14.54 1.82 -4.86
N ASN A 33 13.94 2.50 -5.84
CA ASN A 33 12.54 2.31 -6.18
C ASN A 33 12.24 0.93 -6.79
N GLN A 34 13.18 0.35 -7.56
CA GLN A 34 13.06 -1.02 -8.04
C GLN A 34 13.09 -2.05 -6.90
N GLN A 35 13.82 -1.76 -5.82
CA GLN A 35 13.83 -2.60 -4.62
C GLN A 35 12.54 -2.48 -3.82
N LEU A 36 12.05 -1.25 -3.63
CA LEU A 36 10.76 -1.01 -2.99
C LEU A 36 9.63 -1.72 -3.74
N GLN A 37 9.66 -1.68 -5.08
CA GLN A 37 8.69 -2.39 -5.93
C GLN A 37 8.71 -3.90 -5.71
N ARG A 38 9.90 -4.53 -5.65
CA ARG A 38 9.99 -5.97 -5.41
C ARG A 38 9.55 -6.37 -4.02
N GLN A 39 10.02 -5.64 -3.01
CA GLN A 39 9.55 -5.83 -1.63
C GLN A 39 8.04 -5.70 -1.53
N TYR A 40 7.45 -4.70 -2.19
CA TYR A 40 6.01 -4.48 -2.21
C TYR A 40 5.27 -5.72 -2.72
N VAL A 41 5.73 -6.34 -3.80
CA VAL A 41 5.13 -7.56 -4.37
C VAL A 41 5.36 -8.80 -3.49
N GLU A 42 6.58 -9.03 -3.02
CA GLU A 42 6.96 -10.22 -2.24
C GLU A 42 6.22 -10.29 -0.88
N ARG A 43 5.91 -9.13 -0.29
CA ARG A 43 5.19 -9.03 0.98
C ARG A 43 3.78 -9.61 0.93
N TYR A 44 3.14 -9.69 -0.23
CA TYR A 44 1.78 -10.24 -0.35
C TYR A 44 1.72 -11.72 0.04
N GLN A 45 2.75 -12.51 -0.28
CA GLN A 45 2.80 -13.94 0.12
C GLN A 45 2.89 -14.13 1.63
N ARG A 46 3.33 -13.11 2.37
CA ARG A 46 3.64 -13.16 3.81
C ARG A 46 2.61 -12.42 4.67
N LEU A 47 1.47 -12.04 4.10
CA LEU A 47 0.45 -11.20 4.75
C LEU A 47 0.99 -9.83 5.23
N ALA A 48 2.08 -9.35 4.62
CA ALA A 48 2.82 -8.15 5.02
C ALA A 48 2.53 -6.93 4.12
N PHE A 49 1.45 -6.99 3.33
CA PHE A 49 1.03 -5.92 2.41
C PHE A 49 0.25 -4.82 3.12
N MET A 50 0.15 -3.60 2.58
CA MET A 50 -0.59 -2.49 3.20
C MET A 50 -2.09 -2.81 3.38
N PRO A 51 -2.76 -2.32 4.43
CA PRO A 51 -4.20 -2.52 4.58
C PRO A 51 -4.99 -1.78 3.50
N LEU A 52 -6.21 -2.26 3.23
CA LEU A 52 -7.20 -1.45 2.53
C LEU A 52 -7.71 -0.36 3.50
N PHE A 53 -7.77 0.88 3.03
CA PHE A 53 -8.18 2.01 3.85
C PHE A 53 -9.68 2.25 3.69
N THR A 54 -10.42 2.03 4.77
CA THR A 54 -11.87 2.25 4.87
C THR A 54 -12.16 3.12 6.09
N GLY A 55 -13.00 4.14 5.93
CA GLY A 55 -13.38 5.01 7.02
C GLY A 55 -13.90 6.37 6.54
N GLU A 56 -14.10 7.29 7.48
CA GLU A 56 -14.62 8.62 7.21
C GLU A 56 -13.66 9.71 7.67
N ALA A 57 -13.37 10.67 6.79
CA ALA A 57 -12.72 11.94 7.13
C ALA A 57 -13.80 12.99 7.42
N ARG A 58 -14.03 13.28 8.70
CA ARG A 58 -15.04 14.25 9.17
C ARG A 58 -14.43 15.64 9.35
N GLY A 59 -15.23 16.67 9.10
CA GLY A 59 -14.90 18.05 9.48
C GLY A 59 -15.19 18.32 10.96
N GLU A 60 -14.61 19.37 11.53
CA GLU A 60 -14.89 19.80 12.91
C GLU A 60 -16.31 20.38 13.07
N ASP A 61 -16.86 20.98 12.00
CA ASP A 61 -18.22 21.49 11.95
C ASP A 61 -19.15 20.47 11.29
N LEU A 62 -20.30 20.23 11.93
CA LEU A 62 -21.37 19.35 11.46
C LEU A 62 -22.07 19.86 10.18
N SER A 63 -21.77 21.09 9.76
CA SER A 63 -22.22 21.68 8.49
C SER A 63 -21.36 21.33 7.27
N VAL A 64 -20.23 20.63 7.49
CA VAL A 64 -19.26 20.26 6.45
C VAL A 64 -19.48 18.82 6.00
N ASP A 65 -19.28 18.56 4.71
CA ASP A 65 -19.38 17.21 4.13
C ASP A 65 -18.51 16.18 4.85
N THR A 66 -19.10 15.03 5.16
CA THR A 66 -18.39 13.81 5.56
C THR A 66 -17.83 13.13 4.32
N LEU A 67 -16.53 12.85 4.30
CA LEU A 67 -15.86 12.19 3.18
C LEU A 67 -15.64 10.71 3.54
N GLY A 68 -16.29 9.78 2.85
CA GLY A 68 -16.11 8.36 3.07
C GLY A 68 -15.18 7.73 2.04
N LEU A 69 -14.31 6.85 2.54
CA LEU A 69 -13.42 5.99 1.76
C LEU A 69 -13.77 4.54 2.04
N GLU A 70 -13.81 3.72 1.00
CA GLU A 70 -14.09 2.30 1.10
C GLU A 70 -13.11 1.51 0.24
N GLY A 71 -12.39 0.57 0.88
CA GLY A 71 -11.50 -0.36 0.20
C GLY A 71 -10.36 0.31 -0.56
N VAL A 72 -9.89 1.48 -0.11
CA VAL A 72 -8.86 2.24 -0.83
C VAL A 72 -7.52 1.51 -0.77
N GLU A 73 -6.96 1.21 -1.93
CA GLU A 73 -5.67 0.54 -2.08
C GLU A 73 -4.59 1.55 -2.51
N LEU A 74 -3.43 1.50 -1.85
CA LEU A 74 -2.26 2.28 -2.22
C LEU A 74 -1.25 1.41 -2.97
N GLY A 75 -0.72 1.92 -4.07
CA GLY A 75 0.29 1.28 -4.89
C GLY A 75 1.69 1.29 -4.27
N VAL A 76 2.70 0.98 -5.10
CA VAL A 76 4.10 0.90 -4.67
C VAL A 76 4.57 2.25 -4.10
N PRO A 77 5.22 2.29 -2.92
CA PRO A 77 5.87 3.50 -2.43
C PRO A 77 7.08 3.84 -3.30
N THR A 78 7.11 5.07 -3.80
CA THR A 78 8.23 5.60 -4.60
C THR A 78 8.90 6.73 -3.86
N LEU A 79 10.22 6.67 -3.75
CA LEU A 79 11.06 7.70 -3.18
C LEU A 79 11.37 8.78 -4.22
N SER A 80 11.47 10.01 -3.72
CA SER A 80 12.00 11.18 -4.39
C SER A 80 12.75 12.05 -3.39
N PHE A 81 13.73 12.81 -3.90
CA PHE A 81 14.60 13.66 -3.10
C PHE A 81 14.35 15.11 -3.49
N SER A 82 13.84 15.91 -2.55
CA SER A 82 13.49 17.33 -2.78
C SER A 82 14.20 18.30 -1.82
N SER A 83 14.75 17.80 -0.71
CA SER A 83 15.53 18.59 0.26
C SER A 83 16.51 17.70 1.04
N ALA A 84 17.51 18.31 1.66
CA ALA A 84 18.47 17.58 2.50
C ALA A 84 17.78 17.01 3.77
N ALA A 85 18.18 15.80 4.16
CA ALA A 85 17.76 15.06 5.37
C ALA A 85 16.35 14.41 5.41
N ARG A 86 15.50 14.54 4.38
CA ARG A 86 14.19 13.84 4.34
C ARG A 86 13.87 13.31 2.94
N ALA A 87 13.25 12.13 2.89
CA ALA A 87 12.76 11.55 1.64
C ALA A 87 11.27 11.84 1.49
N VAL A 88 10.84 12.14 0.25
CA VAL A 88 9.42 12.26 -0.08
C VAL A 88 8.96 10.94 -0.68
N VAL A 89 7.99 10.31 -0.04
CA VAL A 89 7.34 9.09 -0.52
C VAL A 89 6.05 9.45 -1.21
N THR A 90 5.86 8.97 -2.44
CA THR A 90 4.60 9.07 -3.18
C THR A 90 4.04 7.68 -3.44
N MET A 91 2.75 7.50 -3.17
CA MET A 91 1.99 6.28 -3.45
C MET A 91 0.78 6.64 -4.29
N ASN A 92 0.61 5.98 -5.44
CA ASN A 92 -0.61 6.10 -6.23
C ASN A 92 -1.79 5.48 -5.46
N ILE A 93 -2.98 6.04 -5.60
CA ILE A 93 -4.22 5.41 -5.14
C ILE A 93 -4.76 4.58 -6.31
N VAL A 94 -4.67 3.26 -6.18
CA VAL A 94 -4.81 2.35 -7.34
C VAL A 94 -6.21 1.77 -7.49
N ALA A 95 -6.96 1.67 -6.39
CA ALA A 95 -8.32 1.18 -6.33
C ALA A 95 -9.07 1.75 -5.11
N GLY A 96 -10.39 1.58 -5.09
CA GLY A 96 -11.26 1.93 -3.97
C GLY A 96 -12.46 2.77 -4.39
N ARG A 97 -13.22 3.27 -3.40
CA ARG A 97 -14.38 4.11 -3.62
C ARG A 97 -14.28 5.38 -2.79
N TYR A 98 -14.70 6.49 -3.40
CA TYR A 98 -14.87 7.77 -2.74
C TYR A 98 -16.35 8.13 -2.72
N ASN A 99 -16.85 8.54 -1.56
CA ASN A 99 -18.12 9.20 -1.43
C ASN A 99 -17.99 10.45 -0.56
N SER A 100 -18.86 11.42 -0.78
CA SER A 100 -19.03 12.55 0.11
C SER A 100 -20.50 12.82 0.34
N VAL A 101 -20.86 13.05 1.59
CA VAL A 101 -22.23 13.29 2.04
C VAL A 101 -22.27 14.63 2.75
N HIS A 102 -23.10 15.53 2.26
CA HIS A 102 -23.44 16.76 2.95
C HIS A 102 -24.42 16.44 4.09
N GLN A 103 -24.00 16.69 5.33
CA GLN A 103 -24.85 16.60 6.51
C GLN A 103 -25.20 18.01 6.98
N SER A 104 -26.44 18.20 7.42
CA SER A 104 -26.92 19.49 7.93
C SER A 104 -27.80 19.24 9.13
N LEU A 105 -27.61 20.03 10.19
CA LEU A 105 -28.38 19.95 11.44
C LEU A 105 -29.88 20.23 11.23
N SER A 106 -30.25 20.94 10.16
CA SER A 106 -31.63 21.39 9.89
C SER A 106 -32.20 20.89 8.56
N SER A 107 -31.46 20.11 7.77
CA SER A 107 -31.91 19.62 6.46
C SER A 107 -31.55 18.15 6.22
N ALA A 108 -32.02 17.59 5.10
CA ALA A 108 -31.73 16.20 4.76
C ALA A 108 -30.24 15.98 4.43
N SER A 109 -29.70 14.82 4.81
CA SER A 109 -28.40 14.37 4.33
C SER A 109 -28.46 14.09 2.83
N THR A 110 -27.51 14.60 2.06
CA THR A 110 -27.50 14.44 0.60
C THR A 110 -26.11 14.07 0.07
N VAL A 111 -26.06 13.29 -1.01
CA VAL A 111 -24.79 12.88 -1.64
C VAL A 111 -24.18 14.05 -2.41
N SER A 112 -23.03 14.55 -1.97
CA SER A 112 -22.32 15.65 -2.61
C SER A 112 -21.24 15.22 -3.59
N GLY A 113 -20.86 13.93 -3.59
CA GLY A 113 -19.79 13.40 -4.45
C GLY A 113 -19.73 11.88 -4.43
N THR A 114 -19.49 11.25 -5.57
CA THR A 114 -19.19 9.80 -5.63
C THR A 114 -18.43 9.41 -6.88
N PHE A 115 -17.46 8.51 -6.74
CA PHE A 115 -16.78 7.82 -7.83
C PHE A 115 -15.99 6.61 -7.34
N LYS A 116 -15.62 5.74 -8.27
CA LYS A 116 -14.65 4.66 -8.06
C LYS A 116 -13.27 5.14 -8.48
N ILE A 117 -12.25 4.66 -7.78
CA ILE A 117 -10.86 5.06 -7.94
C ILE A 117 -10.16 4.02 -8.81
N THR A 118 -9.37 4.49 -9.76
CA THR A 118 -8.46 3.66 -10.57
C THR A 118 -7.13 4.37 -10.70
N GLU A 119 -6.03 3.61 -10.76
CA GLU A 119 -4.67 4.18 -10.81
C GLU A 119 -4.46 5.23 -11.92
N SER A 120 -5.00 5.01 -13.12
CA SER A 120 -4.81 5.93 -14.26
C SER A 120 -5.48 7.29 -14.10
N MET A 121 -6.30 7.48 -13.07
CA MET A 121 -6.80 8.81 -12.68
C MET A 121 -5.72 9.68 -12.02
N GLY A 122 -4.56 9.13 -11.64
CA GLY A 122 -3.43 9.90 -11.11
C GLY A 122 -3.65 10.44 -9.69
N PHE A 123 -4.58 9.86 -8.95
CA PHE A 123 -4.73 10.16 -7.52
C PHE A 123 -3.53 9.60 -6.75
N ARG A 124 -3.04 10.37 -5.78
CA ARG A 124 -1.83 10.03 -5.01
C ARG A 124 -1.92 10.53 -3.58
N LEU A 125 -1.19 9.82 -2.73
CA LEU A 125 -0.84 10.22 -1.37
C LEU A 125 0.67 10.49 -1.35
N THR A 126 1.06 11.65 -0.83
CA THR A 126 2.48 12.00 -0.66
C THR A 126 2.75 12.31 0.80
N MET A 127 3.88 11.85 1.33
CA MET A 127 4.33 12.11 2.69
C MET A 127 5.85 12.30 2.74
N THR A 128 6.32 12.89 3.84
CA THR A 128 7.75 12.99 4.15
C THR A 128 8.12 11.95 5.20
N VAL A 129 9.12 11.13 4.91
CA VAL A 129 9.61 10.08 5.81
C VAL A 129 11.09 10.29 6.10
N GLN A 130 11.47 10.08 7.36
CA GLN A 130 12.87 10.09 7.76
C GLN A 130 13.45 8.68 7.60
N LEU A 131 14.65 8.59 7.03
CA LEU A 131 15.37 7.33 6.94
C LEU A 131 15.97 7.02 8.31
N ALA A 132 15.74 5.81 8.80
CA ALA A 132 16.27 5.34 10.07
C ALA A 132 17.46 4.40 9.83
N THR A 133 18.44 4.45 10.73
CA THR A 133 19.55 3.51 10.80
C THR A 133 19.55 2.82 12.15
N ASP A 134 19.87 1.53 12.20
CA ASP A 134 20.04 0.79 13.46
C ASP A 134 21.47 0.27 13.64
N ASP A 135 21.73 -0.28 14.83
CA ASP A 135 23.04 -0.80 15.24
C ASP A 135 23.46 -2.05 14.46
N THR A 136 22.55 -2.66 13.69
CA THR A 136 22.82 -3.82 12.81
C THR A 136 23.24 -3.40 11.40
N GLY A 137 23.33 -2.09 11.15
CA GLY A 137 23.70 -1.55 9.85
C GLY A 137 22.54 -1.39 8.88
N GLN A 138 21.29 -1.60 9.30
CA GLN A 138 20.14 -1.51 8.43
C GLN A 138 19.75 -0.05 8.17
N VAL A 139 19.45 0.30 6.93
CA VAL A 139 18.78 1.54 6.55
C VAL A 139 17.33 1.23 6.18
N THR A 140 16.38 1.85 6.88
CA THR A 140 14.96 1.56 6.71
C THR A 140 14.12 2.81 6.43
N LEU A 141 12.97 2.56 5.82
CA LEU A 141 11.90 3.49 5.55
C LEU A 141 10.65 3.01 6.33
N ASN A 142 10.30 3.68 7.42
CA ASN A 142 9.08 3.37 8.16
C ASN A 142 7.94 4.30 7.73
N LEU A 143 6.99 3.78 6.95
CA LEU A 143 5.85 4.58 6.48
C LEU A 143 4.93 5.04 7.62
N ALA A 144 4.87 4.31 8.74
CA ALA A 144 4.04 4.67 9.89
C ALA A 144 4.53 5.95 10.61
N GLU A 145 5.80 6.30 10.44
CA GLU A 145 6.42 7.54 10.96
C GLU A 145 6.36 8.70 9.95
N GLY A 146 5.59 8.53 8.87
CA GLY A 146 5.36 9.57 7.87
C GLY A 146 4.80 10.87 8.49
N SER A 147 5.13 11.98 7.86
CA SER A 147 4.70 13.32 8.26
C SER A 147 4.36 14.17 7.02
N ALA A 148 3.73 15.33 7.20
CA ALA A 148 3.39 16.25 6.11
C ALA A 148 2.62 15.57 4.95
N PHE A 149 1.59 14.81 5.30
CA PHE A 149 0.74 14.13 4.32
C PHE A 149 0.03 15.14 3.42
N THR A 150 -0.05 14.82 2.13
CA THR A 150 -0.85 15.54 1.13
C THR A 150 -1.60 14.54 0.25
N CYS A 151 -2.80 14.90 -0.17
CA CYS A 151 -3.69 14.07 -0.98
C CYS A 151 -4.34 14.94 -2.06
N ASN A 152 -4.64 14.38 -3.23
CA ASN A 152 -5.35 15.08 -4.31
C ASN A 152 -6.69 14.42 -4.69
N LEU A 153 -7.21 13.52 -3.85
CA LEU A 153 -8.37 12.71 -4.17
C LEU A 153 -9.67 13.52 -4.31
N ALA A 154 -9.79 14.68 -3.64
CA ALA A 154 -10.91 15.60 -3.79
C ALA A 154 -10.73 16.63 -4.93
N GLY A 155 -9.78 16.40 -5.85
CA GLY A 155 -9.52 17.28 -6.98
C GLY A 155 -9.03 18.66 -6.53
N LEU A 156 -9.74 19.71 -6.94
CA LEU A 156 -9.40 21.12 -6.66
C LEU A 156 -9.82 21.59 -5.25
N ASP A 157 -10.55 20.77 -4.48
CA ASP A 157 -10.97 21.14 -3.12
C ASP A 157 -9.83 20.86 -2.12
N GLU A 158 -8.98 21.87 -1.92
CA GLU A 158 -7.85 21.81 -1.00
C GLU A 158 -8.26 21.50 0.45
N ALA A 159 -9.40 22.03 0.91
CA ALA A 159 -9.88 21.80 2.28
C ALA A 159 -10.30 20.34 2.51
N ARG A 160 -10.95 19.71 1.52
CA ARG A 160 -11.22 18.26 1.56
C ARG A 160 -9.93 17.44 1.49
N ASN A 161 -9.00 17.84 0.63
CA ASN A 161 -7.72 17.16 0.48
C ASN A 161 -6.88 17.17 1.77
N VAL A 162 -6.88 18.26 2.54
CA VAL A 162 -6.24 18.33 3.86
C VAL A 162 -6.87 17.33 4.84
N ARG A 163 -8.21 17.22 4.86
CA ARG A 163 -8.90 16.26 5.74
C ARG A 163 -8.62 14.81 5.34
N LEU A 164 -8.58 14.51 4.06
CA LEU A 164 -8.21 13.18 3.56
C LEU A 164 -6.75 12.85 3.90
N ALA A 165 -5.84 13.80 3.76
CA ALA A 165 -4.44 13.63 4.17
C ALA A 165 -4.32 13.35 5.68
N GLN A 166 -5.09 14.04 6.52
CA GLN A 166 -5.13 13.77 7.96
C GLN A 166 -5.68 12.38 8.28
N PHE A 167 -6.76 11.95 7.60
CA PHE A 167 -7.28 10.59 7.72
C PHE A 167 -6.21 9.54 7.42
N PHE A 168 -5.47 9.68 6.32
CA PHE A 168 -4.37 8.77 6.02
C PHE A 168 -3.27 8.84 7.08
N ALA A 169 -2.90 10.03 7.56
CA ALA A 169 -1.90 10.19 8.62
C ALA A 169 -2.27 9.40 9.89
N ASP A 170 -3.54 9.42 10.29
CA ASP A 170 -4.01 8.71 11.49
C ASP A 170 -4.14 7.20 11.27
N MET A 171 -4.47 6.76 10.05
CA MET A 171 -4.48 5.35 9.68
C MET A 171 -3.06 4.77 9.59
N PHE A 172 -2.09 5.50 9.06
CA PHE A 172 -0.71 5.04 8.91
C PHE A 172 -0.03 4.75 10.26
N LYS A 173 -0.32 5.53 11.30
CA LYS A 173 0.17 5.30 12.67
C LYS A 173 -0.27 3.96 13.26
N GLN A 174 -1.36 3.38 12.76
CA GLN A 174 -1.92 2.12 13.26
C GLN A 174 -1.40 0.90 12.49
N ILE A 175 -0.59 1.10 11.45
CA ILE A 175 -0.05 0.01 10.63
C ILE A 175 1.10 -0.67 11.38
N PRO A 176 1.04 -2.00 11.61
CA PRO A 176 2.14 -2.71 12.24
C PRO A 176 3.46 -2.64 11.45
N LEU A 177 4.59 -2.68 12.16
CA LEU A 177 5.94 -2.58 11.60
C LEU A 177 6.20 -3.55 10.43
N HIS A 178 5.73 -4.79 10.52
CA HIS A 178 5.93 -5.78 9.45
C HIS A 178 5.25 -5.41 8.12
N ARG A 179 4.33 -4.45 8.12
CA ARG A 179 3.63 -3.93 6.94
C ARG A 179 4.15 -2.55 6.53
N SER A 180 4.63 -1.73 7.47
CA SER A 180 5.04 -0.34 7.22
C SER A 180 6.54 -0.12 7.00
N VAL A 181 7.42 -1.02 7.49
CA VAL A 181 8.88 -0.86 7.42
C VAL A 181 9.43 -1.51 6.16
N PHE A 182 10.07 -0.75 5.29
CA PHE A 182 10.82 -1.20 4.12
C PHE A 182 12.32 -1.09 4.35
N SER A 183 13.10 -2.06 3.89
CA SER A 183 14.56 -2.03 3.98
C SER A 183 15.15 -1.47 2.69
N LEU A 184 16.07 -0.52 2.78
CA LEU A 184 16.70 0.08 1.60
C LEU A 184 18.06 -0.56 1.32
N VAL A 185 18.86 -0.76 2.36
CA VAL A 185 20.18 -1.40 2.29
C VAL A 185 20.57 -1.82 3.71
N GLN A 186 21.38 -2.85 3.85
CA GLN A 186 22.06 -3.21 5.08
C GLN A 186 23.56 -3.14 4.85
N VAL A 187 24.27 -2.47 5.75
CA VAL A 187 25.73 -2.44 5.78
C VAL A 187 26.19 -3.50 6.77
N ASP A 188 26.88 -4.53 6.30
CA ASP A 188 27.47 -5.56 7.16
C ASP A 188 28.63 -4.95 7.97
N LEU A 189 28.39 -4.81 9.28
CA LEU A 189 29.38 -4.31 10.24
C LEU A 189 30.17 -5.45 10.92
N GLU A 190 29.96 -6.72 10.52
CA GLU A 190 30.57 -7.88 11.17
C GLU A 190 32.10 -7.95 10.98
N GLN A 191 32.82 -8.12 12.08
CA GLN A 191 34.28 -8.00 12.19
C GLN A 191 35.09 -9.19 11.61
N TYR A 192 34.45 -10.18 10.99
CA TYR A 192 35.12 -11.39 10.49
C TYR A 192 35.54 -11.33 9.01
N GLN A 193 35.09 -10.30 8.27
CA GLN A 193 35.56 -10.05 6.91
C GLN A 193 36.88 -9.26 6.91
N ALA A 194 37.61 -9.27 5.79
CA ALA A 194 38.93 -8.66 5.71
C ALA A 194 38.92 -7.12 5.90
N GLN A 195 37.82 -6.43 5.53
CA GLN A 195 37.64 -4.97 5.68
C GLN A 195 36.15 -4.55 5.67
N PRO A 196 35.33 -4.97 6.65
CA PRO A 196 33.97 -4.48 6.78
C PRO A 196 33.96 -2.99 7.18
N PRO A 197 32.93 -2.21 6.83
CA PRO A 197 32.68 -0.93 7.47
C PRO A 197 32.58 -1.07 9.00
N ALA A 198 33.20 -0.15 9.74
CA ALA A 198 33.16 -0.09 11.21
C ALA A 198 32.00 0.78 11.70
N SER A 199 31.66 1.82 10.95
CA SER A 199 30.49 2.67 11.16
C SER A 199 30.11 3.31 9.84
N PHE A 200 28.87 3.80 9.74
CA PHE A 200 28.41 4.51 8.56
C PHE A 200 27.41 5.61 8.90
N ARG A 201 27.23 6.57 7.99
CA ARG A 201 26.20 7.61 8.03
C ARG A 201 25.49 7.71 6.70
N VAL A 202 24.21 8.02 6.74
CA VAL A 202 23.37 8.16 5.53
C VAL A 202 23.13 9.63 5.18
N PHE A 203 23.13 9.95 3.88
CA PHE A 203 22.83 11.30 3.41
C PHE A 203 22.05 11.26 2.08
N PRO A 204 20.79 11.70 2.05
CA PRO A 204 20.07 11.92 0.79
C PRO A 204 20.65 13.10 0.02
N MET A 205 21.01 12.89 -1.24
CA MET A 205 21.53 13.93 -2.14
C MET A 205 20.64 14.07 -3.37
N VAL A 206 20.23 15.30 -3.67
CA VAL A 206 19.44 15.63 -4.87
C VAL A 206 20.34 15.68 -6.10
N ALA A 207 19.87 15.14 -7.23
CA ALA A 207 20.60 15.18 -8.48
C ALA A 207 20.64 16.62 -9.06
N PRO A 208 21.66 16.99 -9.85
CA PRO A 208 21.73 18.32 -10.46
C PRO A 208 20.48 18.64 -11.31
N GLY A 209 19.83 19.78 -11.03
CA GLY A 209 18.61 20.21 -11.72
C GLY A 209 17.31 19.56 -11.25
N ALA A 210 17.37 18.52 -10.41
CA ALA A 210 16.19 17.77 -9.96
C ALA A 210 15.30 18.51 -8.93
N VAL A 211 15.70 19.72 -8.51
CA VAL A 211 14.91 20.59 -7.63
C VAL A 211 13.81 21.34 -8.38
N ASP A 212 13.95 21.52 -9.70
CA ASP A 212 13.03 22.28 -10.52
C ASP A 212 11.82 21.42 -10.90
N ALA A 213 10.61 21.79 -10.45
CA ALA A 213 9.38 21.03 -10.68
C ALA A 213 9.00 20.83 -12.16
N GLY A 214 9.58 21.63 -13.06
CA GLY A 214 9.40 21.49 -14.51
C GLY A 214 10.50 20.69 -15.23
N ALA A 215 11.53 20.23 -14.52
CA ALA A 215 12.61 19.44 -15.10
C ALA A 215 12.20 17.97 -15.28
N GLU A 216 12.72 17.31 -16.32
CA GLU A 216 12.44 15.89 -16.59
C GLU A 216 12.93 14.97 -15.46
N ASN A 217 14.02 15.34 -14.79
CA ASN A 217 14.61 14.62 -13.67
C ASN A 217 14.11 15.13 -12.30
N PHE A 218 12.97 15.81 -12.24
CA PHE A 218 12.45 16.34 -10.97
C PHE A 218 12.31 15.23 -9.92
N GLY A 219 12.89 15.47 -8.73
CA GLY A 219 12.90 14.54 -7.61
C GLY A 219 13.95 13.43 -7.71
N ASP A 220 14.80 13.41 -8.74
CA ASP A 220 15.95 12.49 -8.84
C ASP A 220 17.04 12.81 -7.80
N GLY A 221 17.80 11.77 -7.47
CA GLY A 221 18.85 11.86 -6.47
C GLY A 221 19.41 10.48 -6.11
N ALA A 222 20.18 10.43 -5.04
CA ALA A 222 20.80 9.21 -4.54
C ALA A 222 20.84 9.21 -3.00
N LEU A 223 20.84 8.01 -2.43
CA LEU A 223 21.21 7.78 -1.04
C LEU A 223 22.72 7.57 -0.98
N LEU A 224 23.44 8.41 -0.25
CA LEU A 224 24.86 8.24 0.01
C LEU A 224 25.07 7.54 1.36
N LEU A 225 25.96 6.55 1.37
CA LEU A 225 26.46 5.84 2.54
C LEU A 225 27.92 6.24 2.75
N PHE A 226 28.18 7.05 3.77
CA PHE A 226 29.53 7.44 4.18
C PHE A 226 30.04 6.40 5.18
N MET A 227 31.06 5.64 4.82
CA MET A 227 31.52 4.47 5.57
C MET A 227 32.93 4.67 6.10
N ARG A 228 33.12 4.47 7.40
CA ARG A 228 34.43 4.37 8.02
C ARG A 228 34.89 2.92 7.95
N LEU A 229 36.04 2.66 7.34
CA LEU A 229 36.56 1.30 7.22
C LEU A 229 37.40 0.94 8.47
N HIS A 230 37.46 -0.35 8.79
CA HIS A 230 38.37 -0.84 9.83
C HIS A 230 39.82 -0.51 9.46
N GLY A 231 40.52 0.21 10.34
CA GLY A 231 41.88 0.75 10.09
C GLY A 231 41.94 2.28 10.00
N SER A 232 40.81 2.94 9.69
CA SER A 232 40.70 4.40 9.76
C SER A 232 40.36 4.85 11.19
N LEU A 233 41.14 5.78 11.74
CA LEU A 233 41.00 6.23 13.14
C LEU A 233 39.75 7.08 13.35
N ASP A 234 39.45 7.99 12.43
CA ASP A 234 38.38 8.99 12.59
C ASP A 234 37.28 8.84 11.53
N GLU A 235 36.08 9.34 11.85
CA GLU A 235 35.05 9.59 10.83
C GLU A 235 35.46 10.78 9.95
N GLY A 236 35.06 10.75 8.69
CA GLY A 236 35.28 11.87 7.77
C GLY A 236 34.35 13.06 8.03
N GLN A 237 34.41 14.05 7.16
CA GLN A 237 33.57 15.25 7.25
C GLN A 237 32.07 14.89 7.13
N PHE A 238 31.26 15.36 8.08
CA PHE A 238 29.80 15.21 8.04
C PHE A 238 29.09 16.39 8.73
N PRO A 239 28.03 16.98 8.14
CA PRO A 239 27.49 16.74 6.80
C PRO A 239 28.52 16.95 5.68
N PRO A 240 28.35 16.35 4.49
CA PRO A 240 29.30 16.50 3.39
C PRO A 240 29.43 17.97 2.97
N ALA A 241 30.62 18.35 2.52
CA ALA A 241 30.85 19.70 1.99
C ALA A 241 30.01 19.94 0.73
N GLU A 242 29.56 21.18 0.50
CA GLU A 242 28.85 21.58 -0.73
C GLU A 242 29.66 21.31 -2.01
N SER A 243 30.98 21.15 -1.89
CA SER A 243 31.87 20.81 -2.99
C SER A 243 31.81 19.34 -3.42
N LEU A 244 31.13 18.45 -2.67
CA LEU A 244 30.95 17.06 -3.09
C LEU A 244 30.07 17.02 -4.34
N PRO A 245 30.58 16.60 -5.52
CA PRO A 245 29.74 16.46 -6.69
C PRO A 245 28.76 15.30 -6.52
N TYR A 246 27.62 15.37 -7.23
CA TYR A 246 26.71 14.23 -7.36
C TYR A 246 27.44 13.09 -8.11
N PRO A 247 27.64 11.92 -7.48
CA PRO A 247 28.62 10.94 -7.95
C PRO A 247 28.12 10.00 -9.04
N ILE A 248 26.84 10.09 -9.44
CA ILE A 248 26.24 9.22 -10.45
C ILE A 248 26.16 9.97 -11.79
N PRO A 249 26.79 9.47 -12.86
CA PRO A 249 26.75 10.10 -14.18
C PRO A 249 25.36 10.11 -14.81
N ASP A 250 25.04 11.18 -15.55
CA ASP A 250 23.88 11.22 -16.42
C ASP A 250 24.07 10.27 -17.62
N LYS A 251 22.98 9.64 -18.05
CA LYS A 251 22.97 8.86 -19.30
C LYS A 251 23.01 9.80 -20.51
N HIS A 252 24.07 9.77 -21.29
CA HIS A 252 24.18 10.56 -22.52
C HIS A 252 23.96 9.71 -23.79
N GLY A 253 22.70 9.59 -24.19
CA GLY A 253 22.31 8.86 -25.40
C GLY A 253 22.03 7.38 -25.17
N THR A 254 21.90 6.62 -26.26
CA THR A 254 21.43 5.22 -26.21
C THR A 254 22.53 4.18 -25.98
N HIS A 255 23.80 4.58 -26.14
CA HIS A 255 24.96 3.68 -26.05
C HIS A 255 25.71 3.78 -24.73
N ASP A 256 25.49 4.84 -23.96
CA ASP A 256 26.13 5.01 -22.66
C ASP A 256 25.50 4.06 -21.63
N PRO A 257 26.31 3.44 -20.75
CA PRO A 257 25.79 2.62 -19.67
C PRO A 257 24.87 3.44 -18.77
N ASP A 258 23.80 2.79 -18.31
CA ASP A 258 22.91 3.37 -17.30
C ASP A 258 23.53 3.08 -15.92
N TYR A 259 24.22 4.07 -15.35
CA TYR A 259 24.84 3.92 -14.04
C TYR A 259 23.79 4.16 -12.95
N GLY A 260 23.55 3.14 -12.12
CA GLY A 260 22.60 3.21 -11.01
C GLY A 260 23.26 3.43 -9.65
N SER A 261 24.59 3.27 -9.57
CA SER A 261 25.34 3.37 -8.32
C SER A 261 26.81 3.71 -8.55
N THR A 262 27.46 4.22 -7.49
CA THR A 262 28.89 4.54 -7.52
C THR A 262 29.52 4.26 -6.16
N LEU A 263 30.71 3.68 -6.13
CA LEU A 263 31.56 3.58 -4.95
C LEU A 263 32.80 4.44 -5.16
N ILE A 264 33.10 5.29 -4.19
CA ILE A 264 34.36 6.02 -4.06
C ILE A 264 35.11 5.40 -2.88
N LEU A 265 36.23 4.75 -3.15
CA LEU A 265 37.06 4.09 -2.14
C LEU A 265 38.35 4.88 -1.95
N SER A 266 38.65 5.24 -0.70
CA SER A 266 39.83 6.03 -0.37
C SER A 266 41.13 5.31 -0.70
N ARG A 267 42.20 6.08 -0.90
CA ARG A 267 43.56 5.52 -1.03
C ARG A 267 43.94 4.55 0.09
N GLU A 268 43.59 4.87 1.32
CA GLU A 268 43.89 4.04 2.50
C GLU A 268 43.06 2.76 2.49
N GLY A 269 41.78 2.85 2.12
CA GLY A 269 40.90 1.69 1.94
C GLY A 269 41.39 0.73 0.86
N MET A 270 42.15 1.20 -0.14
CA MET A 270 42.72 0.36 -1.20
C MET A 270 43.95 -0.46 -0.77
N ALA A 271 44.61 -0.12 0.35
CA ALA A 271 45.96 -0.62 0.65
C ALA A 271 46.06 -2.15 0.82
N ASP A 272 44.95 -2.82 1.18
CA ASP A 272 44.86 -4.26 1.41
C ASP A 272 43.80 -4.98 0.55
N VAL A 273 43.26 -4.32 -0.48
CA VAL A 273 42.19 -4.86 -1.33
C VAL A 273 42.77 -5.53 -2.58
N ASP A 274 42.35 -6.77 -2.84
CA ASP A 274 42.57 -7.42 -4.14
C ASP A 274 41.95 -6.52 -5.23
N PRO A 275 42.71 -6.06 -6.24
CA PRO A 275 42.19 -5.20 -7.30
C PRO A 275 40.93 -5.75 -7.98
N GLU A 276 40.69 -7.06 -7.96
CA GLU A 276 39.51 -7.66 -8.57
C GLU A 276 38.28 -7.70 -7.66
N ARG A 277 38.45 -7.83 -6.33
CA ARG A 277 37.33 -7.94 -5.37
C ARG A 277 37.16 -6.64 -4.60
N LEU A 278 35.92 -6.21 -4.39
CA LEU A 278 35.60 -5.00 -3.63
C LEU A 278 34.81 -5.40 -2.37
N PRO A 279 35.47 -5.77 -1.25
CA PRO A 279 34.80 -6.23 -0.03
C PRO A 279 33.75 -5.25 0.49
N VAL A 280 33.97 -3.95 0.28
CA VAL A 280 33.02 -2.91 0.66
C VAL A 280 31.70 -3.05 -0.10
N LEU A 281 31.69 -3.42 -1.39
CA LEU A 281 30.43 -3.69 -2.09
C LEU A 281 29.78 -4.99 -1.60
N ASP A 282 30.58 -6.00 -1.27
CA ASP A 282 30.08 -7.27 -0.72
C ASP A 282 29.44 -7.09 0.67
N SER A 283 29.83 -6.06 1.42
CA SER A 283 29.21 -5.68 2.71
C SER A 283 27.86 -4.96 2.56
N LEU A 284 27.43 -4.61 1.35
CA LEU A 284 26.15 -3.93 1.13
C LEU A 284 25.10 -4.96 0.67
N HIS A 285 24.14 -5.25 1.54
CA HIS A 285 23.09 -6.24 1.30
C HIS A 285 21.73 -5.59 1.05
N PHE A 286 20.94 -6.22 0.20
CA PHE A 286 19.62 -5.74 -0.19
C PHE A 286 18.54 -6.80 0.01
N THR A 287 17.32 -6.36 0.30
CA THR A 287 16.16 -7.25 0.43
C THR A 287 15.82 -7.82 -0.96
N GLY A 288 16.30 -9.04 -1.23
CA GLY A 288 16.27 -9.66 -2.57
C GLY A 288 17.62 -10.26 -2.98
N GLY A 289 18.70 -9.91 -2.28
CA GLY A 289 20.05 -10.42 -2.56
C GLY A 289 20.73 -9.74 -3.75
N ASP A 290 20.23 -8.58 -4.19
CA ASP A 290 20.80 -7.85 -5.31
C ASP A 290 22.27 -7.56 -5.13
N THR A 291 22.98 -7.52 -6.24
CA THR A 291 24.42 -7.30 -6.24
C THR A 291 24.79 -6.17 -7.18
N PHE A 292 25.86 -5.47 -6.83
CA PHE A 292 26.44 -4.46 -7.71
C PHE A 292 27.14 -5.13 -8.88
N ALA A 293 26.69 -4.83 -10.10
CA ALA A 293 27.41 -5.16 -11.31
C ALA A 293 28.29 -3.97 -11.70
N VAL A 294 29.61 -4.15 -11.56
CA VAL A 294 30.60 -3.15 -11.96
C VAL A 294 30.57 -2.96 -13.47
N LEU A 295 30.41 -1.71 -13.90
CA LEU A 295 30.41 -1.32 -15.31
C LEU A 295 31.73 -0.66 -15.70
N GLU A 296 32.26 0.19 -14.83
CA GLU A 296 33.49 0.94 -15.09
C GLU A 296 34.27 1.20 -13.79
N ARG A 297 35.60 1.33 -13.93
CA ARG A 297 36.50 1.66 -12.83
C ARG A 297 37.47 2.74 -13.29
N ASP A 298 37.73 3.71 -12.42
CA ASP A 298 38.73 4.73 -12.63
C ASP A 298 39.56 4.92 -11.36
N ARG A 299 40.89 4.98 -11.51
CA ARG A 299 41.81 5.05 -10.39
C ARG A 299 42.72 6.25 -10.53
N HIS A 300 42.58 7.18 -9.58
CA HIS A 300 43.50 8.30 -9.36
C HIS A 300 44.12 8.17 -7.96
N GLU A 301 43.87 9.12 -7.05
CA GLU A 301 44.21 8.95 -5.63
C GLU A 301 43.21 8.02 -4.93
N ASP A 302 41.92 8.23 -5.22
CA ASP A 302 40.82 7.34 -4.83
C ASP A 302 40.45 6.41 -6.00
N LEU A 303 39.78 5.30 -5.69
CA LEU A 303 39.18 4.41 -6.68
C LEU A 303 37.70 4.73 -6.82
N LEU A 304 37.26 5.03 -8.04
CA LEU A 304 35.87 5.16 -8.40
C LEU A 304 35.41 3.91 -9.13
N VAL A 305 34.25 3.40 -8.73
CA VAL A 305 33.61 2.23 -9.32
C VAL A 305 32.19 2.63 -9.68
N PHE A 306 31.89 2.68 -10.97
CA PHE A 306 30.55 2.95 -11.46
C PHE A 306 29.86 1.62 -11.76
N SER A 307 28.63 1.47 -11.25
CA SER A 307 27.91 0.20 -11.26
C SER A 307 26.42 0.40 -11.48
N ILE A 308 25.72 -0.72 -11.64
CA ILE A 308 24.27 -0.80 -11.57
C ILE A 308 23.88 -1.94 -10.64
N LEU A 309 22.75 -1.79 -9.96
CA LEU A 309 22.21 -2.86 -9.13
C LEU A 309 21.51 -3.91 -10.00
N ARG A 310 21.90 -5.18 -9.86
CA ARG A 310 21.29 -6.30 -10.59
C ARG A 310 20.45 -7.14 -9.65
N ALA A 311 19.23 -7.46 -10.10
CA ALA A 311 18.36 -8.38 -9.41
C ALA A 311 19.01 -9.77 -9.36
N ALA A 312 19.09 -10.36 -8.15
CA ALA A 312 19.65 -11.69 -7.95
C ALA A 312 18.60 -12.81 -7.94
N GLN A 313 17.33 -12.48 -8.14
CA GLN A 313 16.22 -13.43 -8.13
C GLN A 313 15.37 -13.27 -9.38
N ALA A 314 14.75 -14.38 -9.79
CA ALA A 314 13.82 -14.36 -10.90
C ALA A 314 12.56 -13.54 -10.56
N SER A 315 11.93 -12.97 -11.59
CA SER A 315 10.72 -12.15 -11.48
C SER A 315 9.60 -12.68 -12.37
N VAL A 316 8.35 -12.41 -11.99
CA VAL A 316 7.18 -12.71 -12.82
C VAL A 316 6.85 -11.48 -13.67
N VAL A 317 6.69 -11.68 -14.99
CA VAL A 317 6.40 -10.62 -15.97
C VAL A 317 5.03 -10.87 -16.60
N PRO A 318 4.16 -9.85 -16.71
CA PRO A 318 4.30 -8.50 -16.15
C PRO A 318 4.20 -8.50 -14.60
N ALA A 319 4.95 -7.63 -13.94
CA ALA A 319 4.92 -7.50 -12.48
C ALA A 319 3.63 -6.85 -11.96
N PHE A 320 3.07 -5.93 -12.76
CA PHE A 320 1.78 -5.26 -12.52
C PHE A 320 0.99 -5.24 -13.82
N THR A 321 -0.29 -5.56 -13.76
CA THR A 321 -1.19 -5.39 -14.91
C THR A 321 -2.65 -5.29 -14.43
N THR A 322 -3.53 -4.81 -15.29
CA THR A 322 -4.97 -4.73 -15.04
C THR A 322 -5.73 -5.33 -16.21
N ILE A 323 -6.75 -6.15 -15.93
CA ILE A 323 -7.63 -6.76 -16.94
C ILE A 323 -9.09 -6.66 -16.51
N LYS A 324 -10.02 -6.83 -17.44
CA LYS A 324 -11.47 -6.92 -17.13
C LYS A 324 -11.83 -8.32 -16.64
N ALA A 325 -12.88 -8.43 -15.82
CA ALA A 325 -13.55 -9.69 -15.52
C ALA A 325 -13.80 -10.53 -16.80
N GLY A 326 -13.56 -11.85 -16.71
CA GLY A 326 -13.64 -12.81 -17.82
C GLY A 326 -12.49 -12.78 -18.83
N GLN A 327 -11.51 -11.86 -18.71
CA GLN A 327 -10.34 -11.83 -19.59
C GLN A 327 -9.21 -12.73 -19.07
N THR A 328 -8.23 -12.97 -19.96
CA THR A 328 -7.03 -13.75 -19.64
C THR A 328 -5.77 -12.89 -19.69
N GLN A 329 -4.75 -13.29 -18.93
CA GLN A 329 -3.44 -12.66 -18.91
C GLN A 329 -2.35 -13.74 -18.83
N ARG A 330 -1.31 -13.61 -19.67
CA ARG A 330 -0.14 -14.51 -19.62
C ARG A 330 0.93 -13.93 -18.70
N PHE A 331 1.52 -14.80 -17.89
CA PHE A 331 2.67 -14.53 -17.04
C PHE A 331 3.83 -15.47 -17.39
N SER A 332 5.06 -14.96 -17.29
CA SER A 332 6.29 -15.73 -17.47
C SER A 332 7.29 -15.43 -16.35
N VAL A 333 8.12 -16.41 -16.01
CA VAL A 333 9.21 -16.21 -15.04
C VAL A 333 10.49 -15.88 -15.82
N HIS A 334 11.13 -14.77 -15.47
CA HIS A 334 12.40 -14.33 -16.05
C HIS A 334 13.49 -14.39 -15.00
N ASN A 335 14.61 -15.06 -15.29
CA ASN A 335 15.78 -15.10 -14.40
C ASN A 335 16.54 -13.75 -14.39
N GLU A 336 17.62 -13.68 -13.62
CA GLU A 336 18.51 -12.51 -13.50
C GLU A 336 19.12 -12.02 -14.84
N GLN A 337 19.24 -12.91 -15.84
CA GLN A 337 19.69 -12.54 -17.19
C GLN A 337 18.52 -12.15 -18.13
N GLY A 338 17.29 -12.11 -17.62
CA GLY A 338 16.07 -11.80 -18.39
C GLY A 338 15.55 -12.97 -19.24
N GLN A 339 16.14 -14.16 -19.12
CA GLN A 339 15.73 -15.35 -19.86
C GLN A 339 14.49 -16.00 -19.23
N ILE A 340 13.58 -16.48 -20.07
CA ILE A 340 12.38 -17.18 -19.60
C ILE A 340 12.77 -18.55 -19.05
N ILE A 341 12.38 -18.83 -17.81
CA ILE A 341 12.55 -20.12 -17.14
C ILE A 341 11.18 -20.75 -16.83
N ALA A 342 11.15 -22.08 -16.71
CA ALA A 342 9.92 -22.81 -16.42
C ALA A 342 9.58 -22.74 -14.92
N ALA A 343 8.32 -22.40 -14.61
CA ALA A 343 7.76 -22.59 -13.28
C ALA A 343 7.34 -24.06 -13.08
N THR A 344 7.56 -24.59 -11.88
CA THR A 344 7.07 -25.91 -11.46
C THR A 344 5.62 -25.87 -11.00
N LYS A 345 5.13 -24.70 -10.56
CA LYS A 345 3.73 -24.49 -10.13
C LYS A 345 3.33 -23.03 -10.31
N TRP A 346 2.07 -22.80 -10.66
CA TRP A 346 1.43 -21.48 -10.63
C TRP A 346 0.25 -21.48 -9.66
N THR A 347 0.03 -20.36 -8.98
CA THR A 347 -1.18 -20.09 -8.19
C THR A 347 -1.65 -18.66 -8.38
N ALA A 348 -2.96 -18.44 -8.31
CA ALA A 348 -3.59 -17.14 -8.34
C ALA A 348 -4.54 -17.02 -7.15
N VAL A 349 -4.42 -15.95 -6.37
CA VAL A 349 -5.23 -15.74 -5.16
C VAL A 349 -5.69 -14.30 -5.09
N SER A 350 -7.00 -14.10 -5.05
CA SER A 350 -7.59 -12.80 -4.79
C SER A 350 -7.50 -12.47 -3.29
N LEU A 351 -7.18 -11.22 -2.97
CA LEU A 351 -7.05 -10.78 -1.58
C LEU A 351 -8.38 -10.53 -0.88
N GLN A 352 -9.40 -10.18 -1.65
CA GLN A 352 -10.72 -9.77 -1.16
C GLN A 352 -11.77 -10.87 -1.30
N SER A 353 -11.56 -11.83 -2.22
CA SER A 353 -12.54 -12.89 -2.49
C SER A 353 -12.65 -13.88 -1.35
N HIS A 354 -13.88 -14.28 -1.02
CA HIS A 354 -14.17 -15.38 -0.10
C HIS A 354 -14.36 -16.73 -0.81
N THR A 355 -14.49 -16.71 -2.13
CA THR A 355 -14.77 -17.89 -2.97
C THR A 355 -13.59 -18.28 -3.85
N ASP A 356 -13.49 -19.57 -4.16
CA ASP A 356 -12.55 -20.09 -5.17
C ASP A 356 -12.78 -19.47 -6.55
N ALA A 357 -14.04 -19.22 -6.91
CA ALA A 357 -14.41 -18.62 -8.19
C ALA A 357 -13.83 -17.20 -8.32
N GLY A 358 -13.95 -16.36 -7.27
CA GLY A 358 -13.43 -14.99 -7.28
C GLY A 358 -11.89 -14.92 -7.26
N HIS A 359 -11.16 -16.00 -6.97
CA HIS A 359 -9.72 -16.05 -7.21
C HIS A 359 -9.37 -16.09 -8.72
N GLY A 360 -10.29 -16.57 -9.57
CA GLY A 360 -9.99 -16.96 -10.94
C GLY A 360 -9.18 -18.25 -11.00
N SER A 361 -8.59 -18.54 -12.16
CA SER A 361 -7.77 -19.74 -12.34
C SER A 361 -6.49 -19.43 -13.12
N ILE A 362 -5.42 -20.17 -12.85
CA ILE A 362 -4.16 -20.08 -13.62
C ILE A 362 -3.71 -21.46 -14.05
N SER A 363 -3.38 -21.59 -15.33
CA SER A 363 -2.88 -22.82 -15.92
C SER A 363 -1.39 -23.05 -15.60
N ASN A 364 -0.91 -24.28 -15.83
CA ASN A 364 0.49 -24.64 -15.63
C ASN A 364 1.46 -23.90 -16.57
N ASP A 365 0.99 -23.35 -17.69
CA ASP A 365 1.76 -22.53 -18.63
C ASP A 365 1.68 -21.02 -18.33
N GLY A 366 1.16 -20.64 -17.16
CA GLY A 366 1.13 -19.26 -16.67
C GLY A 366 0.03 -18.40 -17.28
N VAL A 367 -1.07 -18.98 -17.79
CA VAL A 367 -2.21 -18.22 -18.31
C VAL A 367 -3.27 -18.11 -17.23
N TYR A 368 -3.43 -16.90 -16.69
CA TYR A 368 -4.50 -16.57 -15.76
C TYR A 368 -5.80 -16.29 -16.52
N THR A 369 -6.93 -16.71 -15.94
CA THR A 369 -8.29 -16.39 -16.37
C THR A 369 -9.01 -15.73 -15.19
N ALA A 370 -9.46 -14.49 -15.39
CA ALA A 370 -10.20 -13.72 -14.41
C ALA A 370 -11.56 -14.36 -14.10
N PRO A 371 -12.11 -14.15 -12.89
CA PRO A 371 -13.51 -14.50 -12.61
C PRO A 371 -14.46 -13.85 -13.61
N ASP A 372 -15.58 -14.52 -13.86
CA ASP A 372 -16.64 -14.01 -14.71
C ASP A 372 -17.27 -12.75 -14.08
N PRO A 373 -17.88 -11.86 -14.88
CA PRO A 373 -18.59 -10.69 -14.36
C PRO A 373 -19.68 -11.01 -13.32
N GLU A 374 -20.23 -12.23 -13.35
CA GLU A 374 -21.25 -12.70 -12.39
C GLU A 374 -20.65 -13.20 -11.06
N THR A 375 -19.36 -13.54 -11.03
CA THR A 375 -18.69 -14.14 -9.87
C THR A 375 -17.56 -13.29 -9.29
N ILE A 376 -17.16 -12.21 -9.97
CA ILE A 376 -16.12 -11.29 -9.46
C ILE A 376 -16.46 -10.68 -8.11
N GLY A 377 -17.74 -10.47 -7.78
CA GLY A 377 -18.17 -10.06 -6.43
C GLY A 377 -17.89 -8.60 -6.03
N HIS A 378 -16.95 -7.96 -6.73
CA HIS A 378 -16.31 -6.71 -6.32
C HIS A 378 -16.12 -5.77 -7.52
N ASP A 379 -16.04 -4.46 -7.29
CA ASP A 379 -15.73 -3.48 -8.35
C ASP A 379 -14.33 -3.71 -8.94
N SER A 380 -13.40 -4.13 -8.08
CA SER A 380 -12.07 -4.57 -8.45
C SER A 380 -11.53 -5.60 -7.46
N LEU A 381 -10.77 -6.57 -7.95
CA LEU A 381 -10.00 -7.53 -7.14
C LEU A 381 -8.49 -7.30 -7.33
N ARG A 382 -7.73 -7.51 -6.26
CA ARG A 382 -6.27 -7.63 -6.31
C ARG A 382 -5.91 -9.10 -6.23
N VAL A 383 -5.30 -9.63 -7.29
CA VAL A 383 -4.90 -11.03 -7.42
C VAL A 383 -3.38 -11.14 -7.36
N VAL A 384 -2.88 -11.98 -6.46
CA VAL A 384 -1.46 -12.32 -6.34
C VAL A 384 -1.20 -13.53 -7.22
N ILE A 385 -0.41 -13.34 -8.28
CA ILE A 385 0.09 -14.42 -9.11
C ILE A 385 1.42 -14.88 -8.53
N THR A 386 1.57 -16.18 -8.31
CA THR A 386 2.80 -16.76 -7.75
C THR A 386 3.27 -17.90 -8.64
N ALA A 387 4.53 -17.81 -9.09
CA ALA A 387 5.25 -18.92 -9.68
C ALA A 387 6.19 -19.54 -8.65
N THR A 388 6.19 -20.87 -8.58
CA THR A 388 7.23 -21.65 -7.94
C THR A 388 8.20 -22.12 -9.01
N TYR A 389 9.51 -22.02 -8.78
CA TYR A 389 10.56 -22.48 -9.70
C TYR A 389 11.73 -23.09 -8.93
N ASN A 390 12.58 -23.83 -9.62
CA ASN A 390 13.79 -24.42 -9.03
C ASN A 390 15.02 -23.66 -9.51
N GLU A 391 15.85 -23.25 -8.57
CA GLU A 391 17.12 -22.57 -8.84
C GLU A 391 18.21 -23.23 -8.00
N SER A 392 19.24 -23.79 -8.66
CA SER A 392 20.36 -24.47 -7.99
C SER A 392 19.93 -25.55 -6.99
N GLY A 393 18.84 -26.28 -7.27
CA GLY A 393 18.29 -27.32 -6.41
C GLY A 393 17.44 -26.80 -5.23
N VAL A 394 17.24 -25.49 -5.13
CA VAL A 394 16.40 -24.85 -4.12
C VAL A 394 15.09 -24.40 -4.77
N THR A 395 13.96 -24.75 -4.15
CA THR A 395 12.64 -24.27 -4.55
C THR A 395 12.50 -22.80 -4.13
N ARG A 396 12.19 -21.92 -5.09
CA ARG A 396 11.95 -20.49 -4.87
C ARG A 396 10.59 -20.07 -5.41
N THR A 397 10.12 -18.91 -4.98
CA THR A 397 8.89 -18.29 -5.49
C THR A 397 9.18 -16.88 -6.03
N ALA A 398 8.40 -16.47 -7.02
CA ALA A 398 8.34 -15.11 -7.50
C ALA A 398 6.87 -14.73 -7.72
N SER A 399 6.53 -13.46 -7.56
CA SER A 399 5.16 -12.98 -7.65
C SER A 399 4.98 -11.79 -8.58
N ALA A 400 3.73 -11.60 -8.99
CA ALA A 400 3.21 -10.42 -9.67
C ALA A 400 1.83 -10.07 -9.09
N LEU A 401 1.42 -8.81 -9.30
CA LEU A 401 0.12 -8.31 -8.87
C LEU A 401 -0.75 -7.98 -10.08
N LEU A 402 -1.96 -8.53 -10.07
CA LEU A 402 -2.96 -8.33 -11.10
C LEU A 402 -4.18 -7.64 -10.51
N SER A 403 -4.65 -6.57 -11.13
CA SER A 403 -5.97 -6.01 -10.85
C SER A 403 -7.00 -6.57 -11.83
N VAL A 404 -8.12 -7.07 -11.32
CA VAL A 404 -9.27 -7.45 -12.14
C VAL A 404 -10.37 -6.43 -11.89
N VAL A 405 -10.82 -5.71 -12.91
CA VAL A 405 -11.87 -4.68 -12.80
C VAL A 405 -13.18 -5.15 -13.44
N PHE A 406 -14.31 -4.70 -12.88
CA PHE A 406 -15.61 -4.97 -13.49
C PHE A 406 -15.85 -4.10 -14.73
N GLU A 407 -15.65 -2.78 -14.60
CA GLU A 407 -15.85 -1.80 -15.68
C GLU A 407 -14.54 -1.52 -16.40
N SER A 408 -14.59 -1.31 -17.73
CA SER A 408 -13.38 -0.98 -18.50
C SER A 408 -13.11 0.52 -18.53
N MET A 409 -14.02 1.31 -17.99
CA MET A 409 -13.97 2.75 -17.93
C MET A 409 -14.53 3.22 -16.59
N GLU A 410 -13.87 4.20 -15.96
CA GLU A 410 -14.36 4.82 -14.73
C GLU A 410 -14.28 6.35 -14.82
N LEU A 411 -15.18 7.03 -14.11
CA LEU A 411 -15.30 8.50 -14.09
C LEU A 411 -15.14 9.05 -12.68
N ALA A 412 -14.36 10.11 -12.54
CA ALA A 412 -14.15 10.81 -11.28
C ALA A 412 -14.35 12.32 -11.45
N PRO A 413 -15.36 12.94 -10.83
CA PRO A 413 -16.51 12.31 -10.16
C PRO A 413 -17.54 11.73 -11.13
N ARG A 414 -18.30 10.70 -10.71
CA ARG A 414 -19.55 10.27 -11.39
C ARG A 414 -20.70 11.23 -11.09
N VAL A 415 -20.82 11.65 -9.83
CA VAL A 415 -21.72 12.73 -9.40
C VAL A 415 -20.96 13.66 -8.49
N THR A 416 -21.19 14.96 -8.65
CA THR A 416 -20.71 15.97 -7.70
C THR A 416 -21.69 17.13 -7.61
N VAL A 417 -21.69 17.82 -6.46
CA VAL A 417 -22.53 18.99 -6.20
C VAL A 417 -21.66 20.23 -6.12
N VAL A 418 -22.01 21.24 -6.91
CA VAL A 418 -21.49 22.61 -6.84
C VAL A 418 -22.53 23.48 -6.13
N ALA A 419 -22.10 24.21 -5.11
CA ALA A 419 -22.94 25.21 -4.47
C ALA A 419 -23.30 26.31 -5.46
N GLY A 420 -24.59 26.64 -5.56
CA GLY A 420 -25.10 27.77 -6.33
C GLY A 420 -24.78 29.11 -5.68
N GLY A 421 -25.23 30.20 -6.31
CA GLY A 421 -24.94 31.57 -5.91
C GLY A 421 -24.02 32.30 -6.89
N ASP A 422 -23.34 33.34 -6.41
CA ASP A 422 -22.51 34.21 -7.24
C ASP A 422 -21.11 33.63 -7.51
N PHE A 423 -20.64 32.73 -6.65
CA PHE A 423 -19.36 32.04 -6.80
C PHE A 423 -19.58 30.56 -7.08
N LEU A 424 -19.28 30.13 -8.31
CA LEU A 424 -19.44 28.75 -8.76
C LEU A 424 -18.06 28.11 -8.88
N GLN A 425 -17.80 27.09 -8.07
CA GLN A 425 -16.52 26.39 -8.09
C GLN A 425 -16.37 25.54 -9.37
N PRO A 426 -15.20 25.57 -10.03
CA PRO A 426 -14.90 24.67 -11.13
C PRO A 426 -14.86 23.20 -10.68
N VAL A 427 -15.27 22.30 -11.55
CA VAL A 427 -15.22 20.84 -11.34
C VAL A 427 -14.19 20.23 -12.26
N SER A 428 -13.19 19.59 -11.66
CA SER A 428 -12.26 18.72 -12.39
C SER A 428 -12.91 17.36 -12.61
N LEU A 429 -12.87 16.89 -13.85
CA LEU A 429 -13.37 15.60 -14.31
C LEU A 429 -12.18 14.80 -14.80
N ASN A 430 -12.15 13.52 -14.46
CA ASN A 430 -11.16 12.59 -14.95
C ASN A 430 -11.82 11.29 -15.42
N VAL A 431 -11.18 10.63 -16.37
CA VAL A 431 -11.65 9.37 -16.94
C VAL A 431 -10.49 8.41 -17.05
N SER A 432 -10.70 7.18 -16.61
CA SER A 432 -9.80 6.08 -16.90
C SER A 432 -10.42 5.15 -17.94
N THR A 433 -9.57 4.58 -18.79
CA THR A 433 -9.95 3.53 -19.74
C THR A 433 -8.89 2.44 -19.72
N LEU A 434 -9.31 1.18 -19.76
CA LEU A 434 -8.40 0.03 -19.71
C LEU A 434 -7.54 -0.09 -20.97
N ASP A 435 -8.05 0.36 -22.12
CA ASP A 435 -7.38 0.27 -23.41
C ASP A 435 -6.63 1.55 -23.81
N ALA A 436 -6.52 2.51 -22.89
CA ALA A 436 -5.85 3.80 -23.07
C ALA A 436 -6.32 4.60 -24.30
N ARG A 437 -7.55 4.38 -24.80
CA ARG A 437 -8.08 5.12 -25.93
C ARG A 437 -8.30 6.59 -25.57
N PRO A 438 -8.00 7.54 -26.48
CA PRO A 438 -8.33 8.94 -26.26
C PRO A 438 -9.82 9.12 -25.98
N VAL A 439 -10.15 9.88 -24.94
CA VAL A 439 -11.54 10.16 -24.57
C VAL A 439 -11.98 11.50 -25.14
N ARG A 440 -13.20 11.55 -25.68
CA ARG A 440 -13.84 12.80 -26.10
C ARG A 440 -14.93 13.18 -25.11
N TRP A 441 -14.93 14.43 -24.65
CA TRP A 441 -15.95 14.93 -23.74
C TRP A 441 -17.04 15.72 -24.49
N ALA A 442 -18.28 15.67 -23.99
CA ALA A 442 -19.39 16.47 -24.52
C ALA A 442 -20.39 16.83 -23.42
N LEU A 443 -20.97 18.03 -23.50
CA LEU A 443 -22.15 18.37 -22.69
C LEU A 443 -23.39 17.70 -23.29
N ARG A 444 -24.26 17.17 -22.42
CA ARG A 444 -25.55 16.57 -22.81
C ARG A 444 -26.71 17.31 -22.14
N GLY A 445 -27.80 17.47 -22.90
CA GLY A 445 -29.03 18.11 -22.43
C GLY A 445 -28.95 19.63 -22.46
N THR A 446 -29.62 20.29 -21.51
CA THR A 446 -29.54 21.76 -21.38
C THR A 446 -28.16 22.16 -20.85
N GLU A 447 -27.48 23.05 -21.56
CA GLU A 447 -26.15 23.53 -21.17
C GLU A 447 -26.22 24.58 -20.05
N TYR A 448 -25.54 24.29 -18.95
CA TYR A 448 -25.48 25.10 -17.73
C TYR A 448 -24.08 25.63 -17.42
N GLY A 449 -23.16 25.57 -18.40
CA GLY A 449 -21.78 25.98 -18.23
C GLY A 449 -20.93 25.71 -19.45
N GLN A 450 -19.62 25.78 -19.27
CA GLN A 450 -18.62 25.50 -20.29
C GLN A 450 -17.72 24.35 -19.86
N LEU A 451 -17.31 23.54 -20.83
CA LEU A 451 -16.39 22.44 -20.64
C LEU A 451 -15.12 22.69 -21.45
N SER A 452 -13.97 22.61 -20.79
CA SER A 452 -12.67 22.57 -21.43
C SER A 452 -12.03 21.20 -21.23
N GLN A 453 -11.25 20.74 -22.20
CA GLN A 453 -10.61 19.42 -22.19
C GLN A 453 -9.09 19.58 -22.24
N ASN A 454 -8.39 18.76 -21.44
CA ASN A 454 -6.95 18.58 -21.51
C ASN A 454 -6.62 17.07 -21.41
N GLY A 455 -6.46 16.41 -22.56
CA GLY A 455 -6.25 14.96 -22.60
C GLY A 455 -7.43 14.18 -22.00
N HIS A 456 -7.16 13.36 -20.99
CA HIS A 456 -8.17 12.62 -20.22
C HIS A 456 -8.87 13.45 -19.14
N ALA A 457 -8.39 14.67 -18.87
CA ALA A 457 -9.04 15.57 -17.91
C ALA A 457 -10.05 16.51 -18.61
N GLY A 458 -11.15 16.77 -17.93
CA GLY A 458 -12.11 17.83 -18.26
C GLY A 458 -12.19 18.84 -17.12
N LEU A 459 -12.43 20.11 -17.44
CA LEU A 459 -12.73 21.15 -16.46
C LEU A 459 -14.07 21.79 -16.84
N PHE A 460 -15.07 21.58 -15.99
CA PHE A 460 -16.39 22.17 -16.13
C PHE A 460 -16.54 23.40 -15.23
N VAL A 461 -17.06 24.49 -15.82
CA VAL A 461 -17.38 25.72 -15.10
C VAL A 461 -18.84 26.07 -15.34
N ALA A 462 -19.64 26.03 -14.27
CA ALA A 462 -21.04 26.40 -14.30
C ALA A 462 -21.23 27.90 -14.60
N ASP A 463 -22.31 28.25 -15.31
CA ASP A 463 -22.63 29.63 -15.63
C ASP A 463 -23.51 30.30 -14.56
N ALA A 464 -23.51 31.64 -14.50
CA ALA A 464 -24.29 32.40 -13.51
C ALA A 464 -25.82 32.16 -13.57
N ARG A 465 -26.37 31.62 -14.67
CA ARG A 465 -27.82 31.34 -14.79
C ARG A 465 -28.16 30.08 -13.99
N SER A 466 -27.30 29.07 -14.05
CA SER A 466 -27.47 27.83 -13.29
C SER A 466 -27.36 28.06 -11.78
N GLY A 467 -26.41 28.89 -11.34
CA GLY A 467 -26.21 29.25 -9.92
C GLY A 467 -27.41 29.89 -9.24
N LYS A 468 -28.37 30.45 -10.00
CA LYS A 468 -29.59 31.08 -9.47
C LYS A 468 -30.77 30.12 -9.35
N LYS A 469 -30.69 28.93 -9.93
CA LYS A 469 -31.76 27.92 -9.90
C LYS A 469 -31.66 27.07 -8.64
N ALA A 470 -32.81 26.66 -8.08
CA ALA A 470 -32.85 25.86 -6.86
C ALA A 470 -32.05 24.55 -6.96
N LEU A 471 -32.26 23.80 -8.04
CA LEU A 471 -31.48 22.60 -8.37
C LEU A 471 -31.52 22.37 -9.88
N VAL A 472 -30.35 22.21 -10.49
CA VAL A 472 -30.21 21.74 -11.88
C VAL A 472 -29.07 20.74 -12.01
N ALA A 473 -29.07 19.98 -13.10
CA ALA A 473 -28.05 18.99 -13.41
C ALA A 473 -27.46 19.27 -14.80
N GLN A 474 -26.14 19.36 -14.88
CA GLN A 474 -25.40 19.25 -16.13
C GLN A 474 -24.94 17.81 -16.30
N GLN A 475 -25.32 17.17 -17.40
CA GLN A 475 -24.78 15.87 -17.80
C GLN A 475 -23.57 16.07 -18.71
N ILE A 476 -22.51 15.31 -18.47
CA ILE A 476 -21.27 15.37 -19.23
C ILE A 476 -20.91 13.96 -19.67
N GLU A 477 -20.89 13.72 -20.98
CA GLU A 477 -20.54 12.43 -21.56
C GLU A 477 -19.05 12.36 -21.83
N ALA A 478 -18.46 11.22 -21.47
CA ALA A 478 -17.12 10.82 -21.82
C ALA A 478 -17.22 9.62 -22.78
N HIS A 479 -16.71 9.79 -23.99
CA HIS A 479 -16.72 8.75 -25.02
C HIS A 479 -15.33 8.13 -25.13
N GLY A 480 -15.19 6.89 -24.66
CA GLY A 480 -13.98 6.08 -24.77
C GLY A 480 -14.29 4.70 -25.37
N SER A 481 -13.77 3.64 -24.74
CA SER A 481 -14.13 2.25 -25.04
C SER A 481 -15.58 1.94 -24.65
N GLU A 482 -16.08 2.61 -23.63
CA GLU A 482 -17.47 2.64 -23.18
C GLU A 482 -17.97 4.10 -23.19
N ILE A 483 -19.26 4.32 -22.95
CA ILE A 483 -19.83 5.66 -22.74
C ILE A 483 -20.09 5.82 -21.25
N GLY A 484 -19.43 6.81 -20.65
CA GLY A 484 -19.67 7.22 -19.28
C GLY A 484 -20.41 8.55 -19.21
N VAL A 485 -21.24 8.73 -18.18
CA VAL A 485 -21.99 9.96 -17.93
C VAL A 485 -21.71 10.46 -16.53
N ALA A 486 -21.01 11.59 -16.42
CA ALA A 486 -20.87 12.34 -15.17
C ALA A 486 -22.03 13.34 -15.02
N THR A 487 -22.50 13.54 -13.79
CA THR A 487 -23.54 14.53 -13.47
C THR A 487 -23.00 15.57 -12.48
N VAL A 488 -22.97 16.83 -12.90
CA VAL A 488 -22.69 17.97 -12.01
C VAL A 488 -24.03 18.58 -11.59
N LEU A 489 -24.37 18.44 -10.31
CA LEU A 489 -25.53 19.09 -9.71
C LEU A 489 -25.16 20.50 -9.26
N ILE A 490 -25.98 21.48 -9.59
CA ILE A 490 -25.79 22.88 -9.18
C ILE A 490 -26.99 23.23 -8.33
N ALA A 491 -26.75 23.45 -7.03
CA ALA A 491 -27.81 23.57 -6.03
C ALA A 491 -27.73 24.93 -5.32
N ASN A 492 -28.73 25.79 -5.51
CA ASN A 492 -28.84 27.07 -4.81
C ASN A 492 -29.76 26.92 -3.59
N GLY A 493 -29.17 26.79 -2.41
CA GLY A 493 -29.88 26.65 -1.14
C GLY A 493 -29.97 25.21 -0.60
N GLN A 494 -30.48 25.08 0.62
CA GLN A 494 -30.56 23.80 1.33
C GLN A 494 -31.61 22.86 0.74
N GLN A 495 -31.29 21.57 0.68
CA GLN A 495 -32.21 20.53 0.26
C GLN A 495 -33.08 20.09 1.45
N MET A 496 -34.25 20.71 1.57
CA MET A 496 -35.13 20.54 2.73
C MET A 496 -35.94 19.23 2.71
N LEU A 497 -36.26 18.70 1.53
CA LEU A 497 -37.04 17.46 1.43
C LEU A 497 -36.10 16.25 1.53
N ARG A 498 -36.23 15.46 2.59
CA ARG A 498 -35.49 14.19 2.72
C ARG A 498 -36.04 13.14 1.77
N ILE A 499 -35.14 12.46 1.07
CA ILE A 499 -35.43 11.29 0.24
C ILE A 499 -34.59 10.13 0.75
N GLU A 500 -35.22 9.02 1.11
CA GLU A 500 -34.59 7.82 1.61
C GLU A 500 -34.77 6.64 0.63
N PRO A 501 -33.68 5.91 0.31
CA PRO A 501 -32.29 6.20 0.68
C PRO A 501 -31.71 7.38 -0.11
N ALA A 502 -30.78 8.14 0.49
CA ALA A 502 -30.11 9.27 -0.18
C ALA A 502 -29.07 8.81 -1.22
N PHE A 503 -28.52 7.60 -1.05
CA PHE A 503 -27.65 6.92 -1.99
C PHE A 503 -28.10 5.48 -2.17
N VAL A 504 -28.14 5.01 -3.42
CA VAL A 504 -28.42 3.61 -3.76
C VAL A 504 -27.19 3.08 -4.52
N PRO A 505 -26.35 2.25 -3.88
CA PRO A 505 -25.25 1.59 -4.58
C PRO A 505 -25.80 0.51 -5.52
N ARG A 506 -25.03 0.22 -6.58
CA ARG A 506 -25.18 -0.97 -7.44
C ARG A 506 -26.62 -1.30 -7.88
N ALA A 507 -27.39 -0.29 -8.31
CA ALA A 507 -28.73 -0.50 -8.86
C ALA A 507 -28.68 -1.24 -10.21
N ARG A 508 -29.25 -2.44 -10.24
CA ARG A 508 -29.18 -3.35 -11.39
C ARG A 508 -30.28 -3.10 -12.42
N LYS A 509 -30.03 -3.50 -13.67
CA LYS A 509 -30.99 -3.33 -14.76
C LYS A 509 -32.31 -4.03 -14.42
N SER A 510 -33.43 -3.40 -14.76
CA SER A 510 -34.78 -3.95 -14.55
C SER A 510 -35.16 -4.29 -13.10
N GLN A 511 -34.34 -3.93 -12.10
CA GLN A 511 -34.68 -4.06 -10.69
C GLN A 511 -35.11 -2.69 -10.16
N ALA A 512 -36.41 -2.54 -9.87
CA ALA A 512 -36.93 -1.30 -9.36
C ALA A 512 -36.36 -0.96 -7.98
N VAL A 513 -36.07 0.32 -7.76
CA VAL A 513 -35.62 0.89 -6.50
C VAL A 513 -36.75 1.76 -5.96
N GLN A 514 -37.16 1.53 -4.70
CA GLN A 514 -38.15 2.36 -4.04
C GLN A 514 -37.47 3.52 -3.33
N LEU A 515 -37.85 4.76 -3.67
CA LEU A 515 -37.47 5.96 -2.95
C LEU A 515 -38.68 6.46 -2.15
N ASN A 516 -38.42 6.98 -0.95
CA ASN A 516 -39.46 7.54 -0.09
C ASN A 516 -39.08 8.96 0.29
N GLU A 517 -39.98 9.89 0.07
CA GLU A 517 -39.89 11.28 0.52
C GLU A 517 -40.45 11.44 1.93
N ASP A 518 -39.99 12.48 2.64
CA ASP A 518 -40.61 12.86 3.91
C ASP A 518 -42.01 13.46 3.69
N SER A 519 -43.02 12.59 3.79
CA SER A 519 -44.44 12.96 3.66
C SER A 519 -44.92 13.93 4.75
N THR A 520 -44.17 14.06 5.87
CA THR A 520 -44.52 14.99 6.96
C THR A 520 -44.12 16.43 6.65
N LEU A 521 -43.15 16.65 5.74
CA LEU A 521 -42.76 17.98 5.29
C LEU A 521 -43.80 18.55 4.33
N LEU A 522 -44.55 19.58 4.75
CA LEU A 522 -45.60 20.22 3.93
C LEU A 522 -46.65 19.18 3.44
N PRO A 523 -47.45 18.61 4.36
CA PRO A 523 -48.38 17.52 4.03
C PRO A 523 -49.53 18.01 3.14
N GLY A 524 -50.05 17.12 2.30
CA GLY A 524 -51.19 17.39 1.41
C GLY A 524 -50.87 18.17 0.13
N LEU A 525 -49.63 18.65 -0.04
CA LEU A 525 -49.17 19.28 -1.28
C LEU A 525 -48.67 18.26 -2.30
N LEU A 526 -48.79 18.60 -3.59
CA LEU A 526 -48.38 17.72 -4.69
C LEU A 526 -46.87 17.42 -4.64
N ARG A 527 -46.53 16.14 -4.76
CA ARG A 527 -45.17 15.65 -4.99
C ARG A 527 -44.93 15.48 -6.48
N ARG A 528 -43.80 15.96 -6.97
CA ARG A 528 -43.40 15.84 -8.37
C ARG A 528 -42.05 15.14 -8.46
N TRP A 529 -42.07 13.88 -8.87
CA TRP A 529 -40.87 13.07 -9.07
C TRP A 529 -40.31 13.21 -10.48
N LYS A 530 -38.99 13.33 -10.61
CA LYS A 530 -38.26 13.45 -11.88
C LYS A 530 -36.88 12.82 -11.80
N VAL A 531 -36.44 12.22 -12.89
CA VAL A 531 -35.01 11.97 -13.14
C VAL A 531 -34.40 13.26 -13.70
N ILE A 532 -33.44 13.84 -13.00
CA ILE A 532 -32.77 15.10 -13.42
C ILE A 532 -31.35 14.86 -13.93
N GLY A 533 -30.72 13.74 -13.54
CA GLY A 533 -29.38 13.32 -13.96
C GLY A 533 -29.35 11.83 -14.29
N GLY A 534 -28.43 11.40 -15.16
CA GLY A 534 -28.35 10.02 -15.66
C GLY A 534 -29.57 9.54 -16.48
N GLU A 535 -29.81 8.22 -16.46
CA GLU A 535 -30.83 7.52 -17.24
C GLU A 535 -31.82 6.75 -16.36
N GLY A 536 -32.89 6.21 -16.95
CA GLY A 536 -33.97 5.53 -16.22
C GLY A 536 -35.21 6.38 -16.05
N THR A 537 -36.20 5.85 -15.33
CA THR A 537 -37.51 6.49 -15.14
C THR A 537 -37.97 6.38 -13.70
N VAL A 538 -38.69 7.38 -13.20
CA VAL A 538 -39.33 7.35 -11.87
C VAL A 538 -40.82 7.62 -12.04
N ASP A 539 -41.66 6.85 -11.35
CA ASP A 539 -43.10 7.12 -11.27
C ASP A 539 -43.43 8.16 -10.18
N GLN A 540 -44.70 8.52 -10.02
CA GLN A 540 -45.11 9.51 -9.02
C GLN A 540 -45.16 8.96 -7.58
N GLN A 541 -44.86 7.68 -7.39
CA GLN A 541 -44.74 7.01 -6.11
C GLN A 541 -43.27 6.83 -5.70
N GLY A 542 -42.33 7.45 -6.42
CA GLY A 542 -40.89 7.34 -6.12
C GLY A 542 -40.27 5.99 -6.51
N ARG A 543 -40.97 5.17 -7.32
CA ARG A 543 -40.41 3.91 -7.81
C ARG A 543 -39.53 4.20 -9.03
N PHE A 544 -38.22 4.14 -8.83
CA PHE A 544 -37.23 4.28 -9.89
C PHE A 544 -37.01 2.94 -10.60
N MET A 545 -36.91 2.98 -11.92
CA MET A 545 -36.51 1.86 -12.77
C MET A 545 -35.21 2.22 -13.50
N PRO A 546 -34.10 1.50 -13.21
CA PRO A 546 -32.85 1.61 -13.96
C PRO A 546 -33.04 1.36 -15.46
N PRO A 547 -32.18 1.93 -16.33
CA PRO A 547 -32.24 1.65 -17.76
C PRO A 547 -32.04 0.16 -18.06
N ASP A 548 -32.54 -0.28 -19.21
CA ASP A 548 -32.41 -1.66 -19.71
C ASP A 548 -31.02 -1.98 -20.29
N ARG A 549 -30.17 -0.96 -20.41
CA ARG A 549 -28.78 -1.06 -20.86
C ARG A 549 -27.78 -0.75 -19.74
N SER A 550 -26.61 -1.36 -19.82
CA SER A 550 -25.48 -1.02 -18.95
C SER A 550 -24.85 0.31 -19.37
N VAL A 551 -24.64 1.20 -18.41
CA VAL A 551 -24.00 2.51 -18.61
C VAL A 551 -23.09 2.80 -17.42
N VAL A 552 -21.93 3.42 -17.66
CA VAL A 552 -21.02 3.88 -16.61
C VAL A 552 -21.53 5.23 -16.11
N ALA A 553 -22.52 5.21 -15.22
CA ALA A 553 -23.21 6.42 -14.78
C ALA A 553 -23.87 6.25 -13.41
N SER A 554 -24.32 7.37 -12.87
CA SER A 554 -25.32 7.39 -11.80
C SER A 554 -26.54 8.19 -12.27
N SER A 555 -27.71 7.80 -11.78
CA SER A 555 -28.95 8.53 -11.97
C SER A 555 -29.24 9.39 -10.75
N VAL A 556 -29.76 10.59 -10.98
CA VAL A 556 -30.18 11.51 -9.92
C VAL A 556 -31.68 11.69 -10.01
N VAL A 557 -32.38 11.21 -8.99
CA VAL A 557 -33.83 11.32 -8.87
C VAL A 557 -34.16 12.41 -7.88
N SER A 558 -34.95 13.39 -8.30
CA SER A 558 -35.41 14.49 -7.46
C SER A 558 -36.91 14.42 -7.21
N CYS A 559 -37.31 14.82 -6.00
CA CYS A 559 -38.70 15.08 -5.64
C CYS A 559 -38.84 16.55 -5.24
N GLU A 560 -39.88 17.19 -5.78
CA GLU A 560 -40.24 18.58 -5.47
C GLU A 560 -41.62 18.61 -4.80
N VAL A 561 -41.76 19.39 -3.73
CA VAL A 561 -43.06 19.78 -3.18
C VAL A 561 -43.54 21.03 -3.90
N VAL A 562 -44.67 20.95 -4.59
CA VAL A 562 -45.16 22.01 -5.47
C VAL A 562 -46.53 22.53 -5.01
N ASN A 563 -46.69 23.85 -5.00
CA ASN A 563 -47.98 24.52 -4.82
C ASN A 563 -48.15 25.63 -5.87
N ASN A 564 -49.25 25.64 -6.62
CA ASN A 564 -49.50 26.64 -7.68
C ASN A 564 -48.31 26.86 -8.63
N SER A 565 -47.64 25.79 -9.04
CA SER A 565 -46.44 25.78 -9.89
C SER A 565 -45.15 26.35 -9.27
N VAL A 566 -45.16 26.73 -7.99
CA VAL A 566 -43.97 27.13 -7.23
C VAL A 566 -43.41 25.92 -6.49
N VAL A 567 -42.10 25.70 -6.60
CA VAL A 567 -41.38 24.68 -5.81
C VAL A 567 -41.11 25.26 -4.43
N LEU A 568 -41.64 24.60 -3.39
CA LEU A 568 -41.51 25.04 -2.00
C LEU A 568 -40.38 24.31 -1.26
N ALA A 569 -40.11 23.06 -1.63
CA ALA A 569 -39.02 22.25 -1.11
C ALA A 569 -38.58 21.24 -2.18
N SER A 570 -37.30 20.86 -2.17
CA SER A 570 -36.76 19.82 -3.02
C SER A 570 -35.73 18.99 -2.28
N GLY A 571 -35.51 17.79 -2.80
CA GLY A 571 -34.43 16.89 -2.42
C GLY A 571 -34.09 15.98 -3.58
N TYR A 572 -33.03 15.20 -3.43
CA TYR A 572 -32.62 14.21 -4.42
C TYR A 572 -32.01 12.97 -3.77
N SER A 573 -32.03 11.87 -4.53
CA SER A 573 -31.30 10.64 -4.26
C SER A 573 -30.37 10.34 -5.43
N VAL A 574 -29.18 9.82 -5.14
CA VAL A 574 -28.21 9.39 -6.15
C VAL A 574 -28.22 7.87 -6.24
N ILE A 575 -28.39 7.34 -7.44
CA ILE A 575 -28.50 5.92 -7.72
C ILE A 575 -27.34 5.52 -8.63
N GLU A 576 -26.35 4.82 -8.09
CA GLU A 576 -25.25 4.27 -8.88
C GLU A 576 -25.76 3.08 -9.70
N LEU A 577 -25.56 3.13 -11.01
CA LEU A 577 -25.90 2.02 -11.89
C LEU A 577 -24.71 1.07 -11.99
N SER A 578 -24.89 -0.19 -11.60
CA SER A 578 -23.88 -1.24 -11.72
C SER A 578 -24.54 -2.60 -11.91
N GLN A 579 -23.82 -3.51 -12.57
CA GLN A 579 -24.23 -4.91 -12.73
C GLN A 579 -23.34 -5.87 -11.93
N VAL A 580 -22.50 -5.34 -11.02
CA VAL A 580 -21.75 -6.15 -10.06
C VAL A 580 -22.73 -6.85 -9.12
N TYR A 581 -22.53 -8.15 -8.93
CA TYR A 581 -23.20 -8.92 -7.88
C TYR A 581 -22.33 -8.86 -6.62
N ASP A 582 -22.95 -8.65 -5.46
CA ASP A 582 -22.22 -8.76 -4.20
C ASP A 582 -21.83 -10.21 -3.99
N GLU A 583 -20.56 -10.45 -3.67
CA GLU A 583 -20.10 -11.78 -3.28
C GLU A 583 -20.77 -12.17 -1.96
N PRO A 584 -21.37 -13.38 -1.86
CA PRO A 584 -21.70 -13.92 -0.56
C PRO A 584 -20.42 -14.19 0.24
N GLY A 585 -20.50 -14.01 1.55
CA GLY A 585 -19.38 -14.23 2.45
C GLY A 585 -19.82 -15.02 3.68
N TRP A 586 -18.87 -15.35 4.54
CA TRP A 586 -19.18 -15.98 5.82
C TRP A 586 -19.93 -14.99 6.73
N GLU A 587 -20.84 -15.48 7.57
CA GLU A 587 -21.61 -14.64 8.49
C GLU A 587 -21.15 -14.81 9.95
N GLU A 588 -21.00 -16.06 10.38
CA GLU A 588 -20.61 -16.45 11.73
C GLU A 588 -19.44 -17.44 11.72
N LEU A 589 -18.69 -17.47 12.83
CA LEU A 589 -17.63 -18.45 13.06
C LEU A 589 -18.14 -19.61 13.90
N SER A 590 -17.80 -20.83 13.52
CA SER A 590 -18.04 -22.02 14.34
C SER A 590 -17.02 -22.12 15.49
N MET A 591 -15.79 -21.67 15.27
CA MET A 591 -14.73 -21.60 16.27
C MET A 591 -13.81 -20.42 16.00
N PHE A 592 -13.22 -19.88 17.08
CA PHE A 592 -12.13 -18.93 17.02
C PHE A 592 -11.16 -19.26 18.16
N THR A 593 -10.15 -20.07 17.84
CA THR A 593 -9.24 -20.63 18.84
C THR A 593 -7.83 -20.09 18.67
N VAL A 594 -7.13 -19.94 19.79
CA VAL A 594 -5.70 -19.64 19.90
C VAL A 594 -5.07 -20.78 20.68
N THR A 595 -4.18 -21.55 20.05
CA THR A 595 -3.54 -22.72 20.67
C THR A 595 -2.03 -22.71 20.50
N LEU A 596 -1.35 -23.56 21.26
CA LEU A 596 0.08 -23.82 21.26
C LEU A 596 0.30 -25.28 20.83
N PRO A 597 0.46 -25.55 19.52
CA PRO A 597 0.51 -26.93 19.05
C PRO A 597 1.70 -27.68 19.68
N GLY A 598 1.42 -28.82 20.33
CA GLY A 598 2.42 -29.62 21.03
C GLY A 598 2.65 -29.23 22.50
N SER A 599 1.91 -28.28 23.05
CA SER A 599 2.01 -27.89 24.47
C SER A 599 1.05 -28.67 25.39
N ALA A 600 1.30 -28.57 26.70
CA ALA A 600 0.46 -29.17 27.74
C ALA A 600 -0.85 -28.38 27.96
N ASP A 601 -1.72 -28.87 28.86
CA ASP A 601 -2.96 -28.17 29.29
C ASP A 601 -3.86 -27.76 28.11
N ASN A 602 -4.33 -28.76 27.36
CA ASN A 602 -5.19 -28.57 26.19
C ASN A 602 -4.63 -27.59 25.15
N GLN A 603 -3.30 -27.48 25.04
CA GLN A 603 -2.60 -26.58 24.11
C GLN A 603 -2.77 -25.09 24.45
N ARG A 604 -2.94 -24.72 25.72
CA ARG A 604 -3.17 -23.32 26.14
C ARG A 604 -2.04 -22.70 26.95
N SER A 605 -1.16 -23.54 27.48
CA SER A 605 -0.05 -23.11 28.33
C SER A 605 1.28 -23.42 27.67
N GLY A 606 2.18 -22.44 27.59
CA GLY A 606 3.49 -22.54 26.96
C GLY A 606 4.58 -21.83 27.75
N ASN A 607 5.83 -22.15 27.46
CA ASN A 607 7.00 -21.54 28.09
C ASN A 607 8.02 -21.15 27.03
N LEU A 608 8.84 -20.13 27.27
CA LEU A 608 9.98 -19.77 26.41
C LEU A 608 11.08 -19.08 27.22
N TYR A 609 12.32 -19.12 26.74
CA TYR A 609 13.43 -18.34 27.30
C TYR A 609 13.31 -16.88 26.86
N PRO A 610 13.21 -15.91 27.78
CA PRO A 610 13.02 -14.49 27.45
C PRO A 610 14.32 -13.80 27.02
N ASN A 611 15.02 -14.39 26.05
CA ASN A 611 16.25 -13.84 25.47
C ASN A 611 15.98 -12.94 24.25
N GLY A 612 14.71 -12.66 23.93
CA GLY A 612 14.27 -11.91 22.77
C GLY A 612 14.19 -12.70 21.46
N TYR A 613 14.93 -13.80 21.31
CA TYR A 613 15.07 -14.51 20.04
C TYR A 613 14.41 -15.89 20.01
N GLN A 614 14.31 -16.60 21.14
CA GLN A 614 13.53 -17.84 21.18
C GLN A 614 12.04 -17.52 21.00
N GLN A 615 11.41 -18.25 20.09
CA GLN A 615 10.00 -18.09 19.77
C GLN A 615 9.16 -19.22 20.38
N VAL A 616 7.91 -18.89 20.73
CA VAL A 616 6.85 -19.89 20.89
C VAL A 616 5.83 -19.73 19.77
N ARG A 617 5.39 -20.85 19.18
CA ARG A 617 4.41 -20.85 18.09
C ARG A 617 2.98 -20.89 18.63
N LEU A 618 2.18 -19.89 18.27
CA LEU A 618 0.75 -19.86 18.43
C LEU A 618 0.08 -20.21 17.10
N GLN A 619 -1.01 -20.97 17.15
CA GLN A 619 -1.83 -21.33 16.01
C GLN A 619 -3.25 -20.83 16.23
N ILE A 620 -3.76 -20.07 15.27
CA ILE A 620 -5.12 -19.56 15.28
C ILE A 620 -5.93 -20.29 14.23
N LYS A 621 -7.15 -20.70 14.60
CA LYS A 621 -8.12 -21.32 13.68
C LYS A 621 -9.45 -20.60 13.74
N THR A 622 -9.98 -20.27 12.56
CA THR A 622 -11.24 -19.51 12.37
C THR A 622 -12.17 -20.17 11.34
N PRO A 623 -12.64 -21.41 11.55
CA PRO A 623 -13.62 -22.02 10.65
C PRO A 623 -14.98 -21.29 10.71
N ALA A 624 -15.50 -20.90 9.55
CA ALA A 624 -16.82 -20.30 9.40
C ALA A 624 -17.96 -21.33 9.43
N ILE A 625 -19.18 -20.87 9.73
CA ILE A 625 -20.42 -21.64 9.53
C ILE A 625 -20.85 -21.48 8.06
N ALA A 626 -21.25 -22.58 7.43
CA ALA A 626 -21.76 -22.57 6.07
C ALA A 626 -23.03 -21.71 5.96
N VAL A 627 -23.11 -20.86 4.93
CA VAL A 627 -24.27 -20.01 4.63
C VAL A 627 -25.01 -20.59 3.42
N ASP A 628 -26.29 -20.93 3.60
CA ASP A 628 -27.11 -21.63 2.60
C ASP A 628 -26.47 -22.94 2.07
N GLY A 629 -25.71 -23.64 2.92
CA GLY A 629 -25.02 -24.88 2.58
C GLY A 629 -23.71 -24.69 1.81
N ASN A 630 -23.23 -23.45 1.64
CA ASN A 630 -21.95 -23.14 1.02
C ASN A 630 -20.92 -22.70 2.07
N ASP A 631 -19.69 -23.21 1.96
CA ASP A 631 -18.58 -22.82 2.81
C ASP A 631 -17.93 -21.55 2.27
N TYR A 632 -17.73 -20.56 3.15
CA TYR A 632 -17.00 -19.34 2.87
C TYR A 632 -15.83 -19.21 3.84
N THR A 633 -14.65 -18.85 3.34
CA THR A 633 -13.46 -18.68 4.18
C THR A 633 -13.18 -17.21 4.43
N LEU A 634 -12.34 -16.91 5.43
CA LEU A 634 -11.85 -15.54 5.61
C LEU A 634 -11.05 -15.12 4.37
N SER A 635 -11.27 -13.90 3.90
CA SER A 635 -10.46 -13.34 2.82
C SER A 635 -9.00 -13.18 3.26
N VAL A 636 -8.06 -13.04 2.32
CA VAL A 636 -6.64 -12.79 2.67
C VAL A 636 -6.51 -11.45 3.39
N THR A 637 -7.36 -10.47 3.08
CA THR A 637 -7.39 -9.16 3.74
C THR A 637 -7.80 -9.30 5.20
N GLU A 638 -8.84 -10.08 5.50
CA GLU A 638 -9.24 -10.40 6.88
C GLU A 638 -8.12 -11.12 7.63
N ARG A 639 -7.46 -12.10 7.02
CA ARG A 639 -6.30 -12.80 7.60
C ARG A 639 -5.13 -11.87 7.92
N ALA A 640 -4.80 -10.95 7.01
CA ALA A 640 -3.72 -9.97 7.20
C ALA A 640 -4.05 -8.92 8.29
N SER A 641 -5.33 -8.71 8.58
CA SER A 641 -5.77 -7.85 9.69
C SER A 641 -5.58 -8.48 11.07
N MET A 642 -5.37 -9.80 11.14
CA MET A 642 -5.32 -10.54 12.40
C MET A 642 -4.16 -10.08 13.31
N ARG A 643 -4.44 -9.91 14.60
CA ARG A 643 -3.49 -9.47 15.64
C ARG A 643 -3.59 -10.36 16.87
N LEU A 644 -2.47 -10.48 17.59
CA LEU A 644 -2.47 -10.90 18.99
C LEU A 644 -2.64 -9.69 19.89
N VAL A 645 -3.41 -9.85 20.95
CA VAL A 645 -3.73 -8.79 21.91
C VAL A 645 -3.36 -9.27 23.30
N ASP A 646 -2.67 -8.40 24.03
CA ASP A 646 -2.41 -8.60 25.45
C ASP A 646 -3.71 -8.41 26.25
N ASN A 647 -4.05 -9.41 27.06
CA ASN A 647 -5.33 -9.45 27.77
C ASN A 647 -5.46 -8.32 28.81
N ASP A 648 -4.36 -7.93 29.44
CA ASP A 648 -4.38 -7.05 30.60
C ASP A 648 -4.35 -5.59 30.17
N THR A 649 -3.51 -5.26 29.20
CA THR A 649 -3.37 -3.91 28.64
C THR A 649 -4.39 -3.61 27.54
N ARG A 650 -4.99 -4.64 26.93
CA ARG A 650 -5.85 -4.55 25.74
C ARG A 650 -5.16 -3.97 24.51
N GLN A 651 -3.83 -3.92 24.51
CA GLN A 651 -3.04 -3.44 23.39
C GLN A 651 -2.72 -4.57 22.43
N ASN A 652 -2.73 -4.26 21.13
CA ASN A 652 -2.22 -5.16 20.12
C ASN A 652 -0.71 -5.33 20.34
N LEU A 653 -0.22 -6.56 20.28
CA LEU A 653 1.22 -6.80 20.28
C LEU A 653 1.83 -6.24 19.01
N GLU A 654 2.87 -5.43 19.19
CA GLU A 654 3.64 -4.93 18.07
C GLU A 654 4.42 -6.06 17.39
N SER A 655 4.54 -5.95 16.07
CA SER A 655 5.37 -6.87 15.33
C SER A 655 6.86 -6.61 15.60
N VAL A 656 7.66 -7.66 15.53
CA VAL A 656 9.13 -7.54 15.41
C VAL A 656 9.45 -6.70 14.16
N ASN A 657 10.43 -5.81 14.25
CA ASN A 657 10.94 -5.07 13.10
C ASN A 657 11.45 -6.10 12.06
N PRO A 658 10.98 -6.07 10.80
CA PRO A 658 11.39 -7.03 9.76
C PRO A 658 12.90 -7.17 9.53
N SER A 659 13.66 -6.18 9.97
CA SER A 659 15.11 -6.09 9.85
C SER A 659 15.85 -6.98 10.87
N ILE A 660 15.18 -7.40 11.95
CA ILE A 660 15.76 -8.23 13.02
C ILE A 660 14.93 -9.48 13.26
N GLU A 661 15.55 -10.52 13.82
CA GLU A 661 14.91 -11.83 14.04
C GLU A 661 14.23 -11.98 15.41
N GLY A 662 14.16 -10.92 16.23
CA GLY A 662 13.64 -10.98 17.59
C GLY A 662 13.54 -9.62 18.28
N ILE A 663 13.64 -9.59 19.60
CA ILE A 663 13.62 -8.38 20.43
C ILE A 663 15.05 -8.03 20.84
N ALA A 664 15.56 -6.87 20.42
CA ALA A 664 16.87 -6.38 20.79
C ALA A 664 16.95 -6.01 22.29
N GLU A 665 18.15 -5.79 22.85
CA GLU A 665 18.31 -5.52 24.29
C GLU A 665 17.78 -4.14 24.70
N GLU A 666 17.89 -3.19 23.79
CA GLU A 666 17.49 -1.79 23.87
C GLU A 666 16.00 -1.56 23.58
N ASP A 667 15.29 -2.59 23.13
CA ASP A 667 13.86 -2.55 22.85
C ASP A 667 13.06 -2.40 24.14
N ASP A 668 12.09 -1.48 24.16
CA ASP A 668 11.28 -1.19 25.33
C ASP A 668 10.07 -2.14 25.50
N GLN A 669 9.81 -3.01 24.51
CA GLN A 669 8.71 -3.96 24.55
C GLN A 669 9.13 -5.31 25.14
N ALA A 670 8.41 -5.73 26.20
CA ALA A 670 8.61 -7.05 26.81
C ALA A 670 8.12 -8.21 25.92
N TRP A 671 7.16 -7.95 25.04
CA TRP A 671 6.55 -8.93 24.14
C TRP A 671 6.41 -8.35 22.73
N ARG A 672 6.82 -9.14 21.73
CA ARG A 672 6.61 -8.84 20.30
C ARG A 672 6.22 -10.09 19.55
N VAL A 673 5.65 -9.92 18.36
CA VAL A 673 5.17 -11.03 17.54
C VAL A 673 5.72 -10.99 16.11
N SER A 674 5.96 -12.15 15.52
CA SER A 674 6.27 -12.30 14.10
C SER A 674 5.27 -13.24 13.42
N LEU A 675 5.05 -13.04 12.12
CA LEU A 675 4.35 -14.00 11.26
C LEU A 675 5.29 -15.09 10.72
N GLN A 676 6.60 -14.92 10.92
CA GLN A 676 7.64 -15.81 10.40
C GLN A 676 8.46 -16.42 11.52
N ARG A 677 8.82 -17.69 11.32
CA ARG A 677 9.78 -18.40 12.16
C ARG A 677 11.18 -17.85 11.90
N ASN A 678 11.95 -17.60 12.95
CA ASN A 678 13.37 -17.25 12.82
C ASN A 678 14.27 -18.51 12.82
N ARG A 679 15.59 -18.32 12.71
CA ARG A 679 16.55 -19.44 12.69
C ARG A 679 16.73 -20.18 14.02
N PHE A 680 16.17 -19.69 15.12
CA PHE A 680 16.38 -20.26 16.45
C PHE A 680 15.43 -21.42 16.76
N GLU A 681 15.81 -22.26 17.72
CA GLU A 681 14.97 -23.37 18.17
C GLU A 681 13.69 -22.85 18.83
N LEU A 682 12.54 -23.39 18.39
CA LEU A 682 11.24 -23.09 19.00
C LEU A 682 11.15 -23.66 20.41
N ALA A 683 10.46 -22.96 21.30
CA ALA A 683 10.15 -23.48 22.61
C ALA A 683 9.05 -24.57 22.52
N GLY A 684 9.28 -25.72 23.18
CA GLY A 684 8.36 -26.86 23.22
C GLY A 684 8.57 -27.90 22.11
N ALA A 685 7.73 -28.93 22.07
CA ALA A 685 7.79 -29.99 21.05
C ALA A 685 7.20 -29.47 19.72
N ALA A 686 8.02 -28.80 18.91
CA ALA A 686 7.59 -28.30 17.62
C ALA A 686 7.48 -29.43 16.58
N LEU A 687 6.25 -29.72 16.13
CA LEU A 687 6.05 -30.23 14.77
C LEU A 687 6.24 -29.06 13.80
N ASP A 688 7.16 -29.16 12.85
CA ASP A 688 7.28 -28.18 11.78
C ASP A 688 5.93 -28.04 11.05
N PRO A 689 5.37 -26.82 10.93
CA PRO A 689 4.15 -26.65 10.17
C PRO A 689 4.45 -26.79 8.67
N ALA A 690 3.48 -27.26 7.89
CA ALA A 690 3.42 -26.85 6.50
C ALA A 690 3.19 -25.33 6.48
N GLU A 691 4.01 -24.56 5.75
CA GLU A 691 3.77 -23.14 5.56
C GLU A 691 2.34 -22.93 5.02
N SER A 692 1.55 -22.13 5.73
CA SER A 692 0.21 -21.77 5.28
C SER A 692 0.35 -20.72 4.18
N GLY A 693 0.50 -21.18 2.94
CA GLY A 693 0.44 -20.30 1.77
C GLY A 693 -0.90 -19.55 1.69
N LEU A 694 -1.03 -18.67 0.70
CA LEU A 694 -2.27 -17.94 0.46
C LEU A 694 -3.49 -18.90 0.27
N ASN A 695 -3.26 -20.11 -0.25
CA ASN A 695 -4.26 -21.16 -0.52
C ASN A 695 -4.53 -22.11 0.67
N ALA A 696 -4.68 -21.60 1.90
CA ALA A 696 -5.00 -22.45 3.04
C ALA A 696 -6.38 -23.13 2.86
N PRO A 697 -6.57 -24.40 3.27
CA PRO A 697 -7.85 -25.12 3.11
C PRO A 697 -9.00 -24.48 3.91
N VAL A 698 -10.23 -24.97 3.72
CA VAL A 698 -11.52 -24.53 4.33
C VAL A 698 -11.44 -24.08 5.80
N THR A 699 -10.51 -24.63 6.59
CA THR A 699 -10.13 -24.07 7.89
C THR A 699 -8.90 -23.19 7.78
N VAL A 700 -9.10 -21.87 7.82
CA VAL A 700 -8.03 -20.89 7.91
C VAL A 700 -7.21 -21.13 9.17
N THR A 701 -5.95 -21.50 8.98
CA THR A 701 -4.96 -21.66 10.04
C THR A 701 -3.89 -20.61 9.86
N GLN A 702 -3.66 -19.79 10.89
CA GLN A 702 -2.64 -18.74 10.88
C GLN A 702 -1.71 -18.91 12.07
N ASN A 703 -0.40 -18.92 11.81
CA ASN A 703 0.61 -19.04 12.85
C ASN A 703 1.15 -17.66 13.23
N PHE A 704 1.37 -17.47 14.53
CA PHE A 704 2.12 -16.35 15.08
C PHE A 704 3.29 -16.90 15.90
N TYR A 705 4.40 -16.19 15.90
CA TYR A 705 5.60 -16.52 16.63
C TYR A 705 5.84 -15.42 17.67
N LEU A 706 5.60 -15.75 18.93
CA LEU A 706 5.70 -14.80 20.03
C LEU A 706 7.12 -14.84 20.62
N HIS A 707 7.66 -13.65 20.89
CA HIS A 707 8.95 -13.40 21.50
C HIS A 707 8.76 -12.74 22.86
N SER A 708 9.72 -12.94 23.77
CA SER A 708 9.70 -12.28 25.08
C SER A 708 11.08 -11.82 25.53
N ARG A 709 11.09 -10.70 26.26
CA ARG A 709 12.15 -10.26 27.18
C ARG A 709 11.61 -10.05 28.61
N GLU A 710 10.39 -10.51 28.87
CA GLU A 710 9.74 -10.35 30.17
C GLU A 710 10.46 -11.14 31.28
N ASN A 711 10.34 -10.65 32.51
CA ASN A 711 10.91 -11.28 33.69
C ASN A 711 10.38 -12.70 33.89
N ALA A 712 11.31 -13.61 34.23
CA ALA A 712 10.98 -15.00 34.49
C ALA A 712 9.83 -15.15 35.51
N GLY A 713 8.80 -15.91 35.15
CA GLY A 713 7.61 -16.16 35.97
C GLY A 713 6.47 -15.15 35.85
N LEU A 714 6.65 -14.01 35.16
CA LEU A 714 5.54 -13.10 34.85
C LEU A 714 4.77 -13.61 33.63
N VAL A 715 3.60 -14.19 33.86
CA VAL A 715 2.81 -14.87 32.82
C VAL A 715 2.13 -13.85 31.91
N GLY A 716 2.42 -13.91 30.61
CA GLY A 716 1.68 -13.17 29.58
C GLY A 716 0.41 -13.92 29.18
N THR A 717 -0.72 -13.20 29.08
CA THR A 717 -2.01 -13.77 28.65
C THR A 717 -2.45 -13.12 27.34
N PHE A 718 -2.68 -13.91 26.30
CA PHE A 718 -2.93 -13.40 24.94
C PHE A 718 -4.19 -13.98 24.32
N TYR A 719 -4.88 -13.16 23.53
CA TYR A 719 -6.01 -13.55 22.70
C TYR A 719 -5.82 -13.00 21.27
N ALA A 720 -6.71 -13.38 20.34
CA ALA A 720 -6.61 -12.95 18.94
C ALA A 720 -7.82 -12.11 18.52
N THR A 721 -7.58 -11.18 17.61
CA THR A 721 -8.61 -10.36 16.97
C THR A 721 -8.33 -10.23 15.48
N PHE A 722 -9.35 -10.03 14.65
CA PHE A 722 -9.21 -9.65 13.25
C PHE A 722 -10.41 -8.78 12.81
N GLN A 723 -10.24 -8.01 11.75
CA GLN A 723 -11.29 -7.17 11.18
C GLN A 723 -11.93 -7.89 9.99
N LYS A 724 -13.25 -8.06 10.02
CA LYS A 724 -14.06 -8.50 8.89
C LYS A 724 -14.07 -7.42 7.81
N ASP A 725 -14.26 -7.78 6.54
CA ASP A 725 -14.31 -6.82 5.43
C ASP A 725 -15.43 -5.75 5.59
N SER A 726 -16.47 -6.03 6.39
CA SER A 726 -17.50 -5.05 6.78
C SER A 726 -17.04 -4.01 7.82
N GLY A 727 -15.80 -4.10 8.31
CA GLY A 727 -15.21 -3.23 9.31
C GLY A 727 -15.40 -3.69 10.76
N ARG A 728 -16.23 -4.70 11.03
CA ARG A 728 -16.42 -5.26 12.38
C ARG A 728 -15.19 -6.04 12.83
N TRP A 729 -14.70 -5.73 14.04
CA TRP A 729 -13.70 -6.55 14.71
C TRP A 729 -14.34 -7.78 15.37
N TRP A 730 -13.70 -8.92 15.21
CA TRP A 730 -14.03 -10.20 15.83
C TRP A 730 -12.91 -10.59 16.80
N THR A 731 -13.28 -11.05 18.00
CA THR A 731 -12.30 -11.53 18.99
C THR A 731 -12.53 -12.99 19.37
N SER A 732 -11.44 -13.71 19.64
CA SER A 732 -11.49 -15.09 20.14
C SER A 732 -12.21 -15.22 21.49
N LEU A 733 -12.44 -14.09 22.17
CA LEU A 733 -13.18 -14.02 23.43
C LEU A 733 -14.71 -14.16 23.27
N GLU A 734 -15.25 -13.86 22.09
CA GLU A 734 -16.71 -13.84 21.85
C GLU A 734 -17.38 -15.23 21.94
N LEU A 735 -16.63 -16.30 21.65
CA LEU A 735 -17.15 -17.68 21.64
C LEU A 735 -16.96 -18.41 22.97
N GLU A 736 -16.33 -17.77 23.97
CA GLU A 736 -16.07 -18.32 25.32
C GLU A 736 -15.50 -19.76 25.36
N ASP A 737 -14.79 -20.17 24.31
CA ASP A 737 -14.21 -21.51 24.19
C ASP A 737 -12.99 -21.66 25.12
N ILE A 738 -12.67 -22.91 25.48
CA ILE A 738 -11.52 -23.29 26.29
C ILE A 738 -10.22 -22.69 25.72
N ASN A 739 -10.11 -22.58 24.40
CA ASN A 739 -8.97 -22.04 23.64
C ASN A 739 -9.16 -20.59 23.16
N SER A 740 -9.98 -19.79 23.86
CA SER A 740 -10.14 -18.36 23.57
C SER A 740 -8.90 -17.51 23.91
N LYS A 741 -8.02 -18.03 24.79
CA LYS A 741 -6.78 -17.39 25.26
C LYS A 741 -5.65 -18.40 25.45
N VAL A 742 -4.41 -17.92 25.46
CA VAL A 742 -3.21 -18.67 25.84
C VAL A 742 -2.42 -17.98 26.95
N PHE A 743 -1.62 -18.76 27.68
CA PHE A 743 -0.80 -18.34 28.82
C PHE A 743 0.66 -18.72 28.58
N ILE A 744 1.55 -17.72 28.60
CA ILE A 744 2.97 -17.91 28.29
C ILE A 744 3.80 -17.54 29.51
N THR A 745 4.58 -18.49 30.02
CA THR A 745 5.46 -18.27 31.17
C THR A 745 6.92 -18.13 30.72
N PRO A 746 7.52 -16.94 30.85
CA PRO A 746 8.96 -16.77 30.64
C PRO A 746 9.77 -17.62 31.62
N LEU A 747 10.71 -18.41 31.09
CA LEU A 747 11.61 -19.26 31.88
C LEU A 747 12.79 -18.45 32.43
N ARG A 748 13.44 -19.00 33.46
CA ARG A 748 14.73 -18.48 33.90
C ARG A 748 15.79 -18.78 32.83
N LEU A 749 16.51 -17.74 32.38
CA LEU A 749 17.63 -17.93 31.46
C LEU A 749 18.68 -18.88 32.08
N PRO A 750 19.19 -19.87 31.32
CA PRO A 750 20.25 -20.73 31.79
C PRO A 750 21.48 -19.88 32.17
N ARG A 751 22.09 -20.17 33.33
CA ARG A 751 23.39 -19.59 33.67
C ARG A 751 24.46 -20.49 33.08
N PHE A 752 25.29 -19.94 32.19
CA PHE A 752 26.45 -20.65 31.68
C PHE A 752 27.45 -20.86 32.81
N ASP A 753 27.82 -22.12 33.05
CA ASP A 753 28.92 -22.45 33.95
C ASP A 753 30.24 -22.22 33.20
N THR A 754 31.00 -21.21 33.63
CA THR A 754 32.31 -20.87 33.06
C THR A 754 33.30 -22.04 33.14
N ALA A 755 33.09 -23.03 34.01
CA ALA A 755 33.92 -24.23 34.08
C ALA A 755 33.79 -25.15 32.85
N ASN A 756 32.72 -25.02 32.06
CA ASN A 756 32.50 -25.80 30.84
C ASN A 756 33.13 -25.19 29.58
N TYR A 757 33.74 -24.01 29.68
CA TYR A 757 34.31 -23.28 28.57
C TYR A 757 35.78 -22.96 28.83
N THR A 758 36.62 -23.10 27.79
CA THR A 758 38.02 -22.64 27.82
C THR A 758 38.15 -21.48 26.85
N PHE A 759 38.36 -20.27 27.37
CA PHE A 759 38.64 -19.10 26.53
C PHE A 759 40.14 -19.07 26.21
N VAL A 760 40.49 -19.16 24.93
CA VAL A 760 41.88 -19.06 24.47
C VAL A 760 42.07 -17.66 23.85
N PRO A 761 42.80 -16.75 24.52
CA PRO A 761 43.09 -15.45 23.95
C PRO A 761 43.97 -15.63 22.71
N THR A 762 43.49 -15.15 21.56
CA THR A 762 44.24 -15.14 20.30
C THR A 762 44.55 -13.69 19.95
N ARG A 763 45.84 -13.36 19.82
CA ARG A 763 46.27 -12.01 19.46
C ARG A 763 46.01 -11.79 17.97
N THR A 764 45.11 -10.88 17.62
CA THR A 764 44.93 -10.41 16.25
C THR A 764 46.02 -9.39 15.91
N LEU A 765 46.59 -9.50 14.71
CA LEU A 765 47.59 -8.55 14.21
C LEU A 765 46.94 -7.17 14.07
N GLY A 766 47.49 -6.14 14.71
CA GLY A 766 47.04 -4.74 14.58
C GLY A 766 46.57 -4.06 15.87
N GLY A 767 46.34 -4.79 16.97
CA GLY A 767 46.07 -4.19 18.28
C GLY A 767 47.35 -3.69 18.96
N GLY A 768 47.84 -2.50 18.58
CA GLY A 768 48.88 -1.79 19.35
C GLY A 768 48.35 -1.46 20.75
N GLY A 769 49.12 -1.36 21.83
CA GLY A 769 50.54 -1.47 22.12
C GLY A 769 50.66 -1.29 23.66
N ASP A 770 51.83 -1.53 24.22
CA ASP A 770 52.17 -1.20 25.63
C ASP A 770 52.06 0.31 25.93
#